data_AF-A0AAF5DHT6-F1
#
_entry.id   AF-A0AAF5DHT6-F1
#
_cell.length_a   1.000
_cell.length_b   1.000
_cell.length_c   1.000
_cell.angle_alpha   90.00
_cell.angle_beta   90.00
_cell.angle_gamma   90.00
#
_symmetry.space_group_name_H-M   'P 1'
#
loop_
_entity.id
_entity.type
_entity.pdbx_description
1 polymer ?
#
loop_
_entity_poly.entity_id
_entity_poly.type
_entity_poly.pdbx_seq_one_letter_code
_entity_poly.pdbx_strand_id
1 'polypeptide(L)'
;FFIFFGMNRLVNIYSIYTSRTINFVVRNVSTTNICHGPKVQPFKVDKSFVEQDAEKLCKYVCINYFTEVKEPGPEIKENSEYPSWLFELDLSPPKELEDMDPKVDGWLYYKVLMRRVHEQNRRIRKLKTRFLHIQNSPSLKNMDGGTKKPKFFRKTYPDNRFKIMSQIDGVLKVFCSEDFAELKKEEINEVNKWICTSNLSDLDYFVGKRRGEVRYFVNSIFNNLVAKHESNLKDDYVYSKLKVIYRIFVNLSARSELFREICLRTLTLIHWSAILQFIDLIPETSYAICSYGKELYKEYLLEKKFSDFIGDLIVICCKTSERHASSSLKAFFWKLLEGCPSFLSESYHSLKKKHFIDLLVIIKELTDINYTTESTHVIIHENNVYFMLALVERWCFDDFKEADDLYFLLILILSLGTVSLHKYGLKDGFFTNKTTLENIKIILTNVLCNEDKTGKVPILSEKFRDLCCKVDEPALLNDLKIGCLKLITNITVDNNENKIYAGICGLLAPVLQCSFNKTTLDNVLGKEWSVICIKTLTENCLENQKILMEIKDKLNNSVLESTMVLTISTLAYCKAVLHCVKYPHCPIKGFLISDGSSKDSTIIDAIPISHDIPTFAGIFESSLLFIERYCNDNGYVIAGVYFANQMLNDKKLDPCVIKLVEKIQIKYPNAYIIQLDNTKFSLESSTKCVMAYCYDKDSKVWKDKEQPVEDVLSTLRVASKAIDVKMDRQISDFENFLDNPKIHDILNLKLNSGLEKYLSI
;
A
#
# COMPACT_ATOMS: atom_id res chain seq x y z
N PHE A 1 26.96 -0.74 -3.81
CA PHE A 1 27.05 -2.21 -3.88
C PHE A 1 26.06 -2.94 -2.96
N PHE A 2 25.73 -2.45 -1.76
CA PHE A 2 24.73 -3.09 -0.87
C PHE A 2 23.24 -2.86 -1.24
N ILE A 3 22.93 -2.06 -2.27
CA ILE A 3 21.54 -1.70 -2.64
C ILE A 3 20.89 -2.74 -3.58
N PHE A 4 21.66 -3.53 -4.33
CA PHE A 4 21.09 -4.48 -5.30
C PHE A 4 20.46 -5.73 -4.65
N PHE A 5 20.92 -6.14 -3.45
CA PHE A 5 20.36 -7.32 -2.78
C PHE A 5 19.00 -7.08 -2.10
N GLY A 6 18.59 -5.82 -1.91
CA GLY A 6 17.28 -5.47 -1.35
C GLY A 6 16.11 -5.62 -2.32
N MET A 7 16.36 -5.55 -3.64
CA MET A 7 15.29 -5.52 -4.65
C MET A 7 14.54 -6.86 -4.80
N ASN A 8 15.23 -7.99 -4.63
CA ASN A 8 14.59 -9.31 -4.71
C ASN A 8 13.72 -9.66 -3.49
N ARG A 9 13.89 -8.96 -2.36
CA ARG A 9 12.97 -9.07 -1.21
C ARG A 9 11.76 -8.17 -1.36
N LEU A 10 11.91 -6.98 -1.94
CA LEU A 10 10.79 -6.03 -2.11
C LEU A 10 9.75 -6.52 -3.12
N VAL A 11 10.15 -7.13 -4.24
CA VAL A 11 9.21 -7.76 -5.19
C VAL A 11 8.46 -8.93 -4.55
N ASN A 12 9.06 -9.62 -3.57
CA ASN A 12 8.40 -10.70 -2.82
C ASN A 12 7.46 -10.20 -1.70
N ILE A 13 7.68 -9.00 -1.14
CA ILE A 13 6.78 -8.42 -0.14
C ILE A 13 5.43 -8.04 -0.78
N TYR A 14 5.43 -7.62 -2.06
CA TYR A 14 4.20 -7.45 -2.84
C TYR A 14 3.36 -8.74 -2.95
N SER A 15 3.97 -9.92 -2.79
CA SER A 15 3.27 -11.22 -2.89
C SER A 15 2.67 -11.69 -1.55
N ILE A 16 3.30 -11.36 -0.42
CA ILE A 16 2.95 -11.99 0.88
C ILE A 16 1.73 -11.33 1.57
N TYR A 17 1.43 -10.06 1.28
CA TYR A 17 0.32 -9.34 1.94
C TYR A 17 -0.89 -9.05 1.02
N THR A 18 -0.97 -9.69 -0.15
CA THR A 18 -2.19 -9.59 -0.96
C THR A 18 -3.32 -10.36 -0.31
N SER A 19 -4.43 -9.66 -0.12
CA SER A 19 -5.68 -10.18 0.43
C SER A 19 -6.04 -11.50 -0.26
N ARG A 20 -6.27 -12.53 0.57
CA ARG A 20 -6.60 -13.87 0.13
C ARG A 20 -7.82 -13.82 -0.78
N THR A 21 -7.68 -14.46 -1.95
CA THR A 21 -8.64 -14.61 -3.06
C THR A 21 -8.91 -13.39 -3.94
N ILE A 22 -8.69 -13.57 -5.24
CA ILE A 22 -9.72 -13.74 -6.28
C ILE A 22 -9.04 -14.19 -7.58
N ASN A 23 -9.34 -15.40 -8.06
CA ASN A 23 -9.06 -15.82 -9.44
C ASN A 23 -10.35 -15.58 -10.24
N PHE A 24 -10.56 -14.36 -10.79
CA PHE A 24 -11.53 -14.17 -11.86
C PHE A 24 -10.87 -14.56 -13.17
N VAL A 25 -11.01 -15.82 -13.56
CA VAL A 25 -10.96 -16.15 -14.97
C VAL A 25 -12.41 -16.35 -15.39
N VAL A 26 -12.87 -15.57 -16.38
CA VAL A 26 -14.01 -15.91 -17.23
C VAL A 26 -13.65 -17.20 -17.97
N ARG A 27 -13.65 -18.32 -17.23
CA ARG A 27 -13.60 -19.65 -17.80
C ARG A 27 -15.05 -19.97 -18.15
N ASN A 28 -15.24 -20.46 -19.37
CA ASN A 28 -16.18 -21.56 -19.56
C ASN A 28 -15.70 -22.67 -18.60
N VAL A 29 -16.21 -22.65 -17.36
CA VAL A 29 -15.77 -23.54 -16.29
C VAL A 29 -16.28 -24.94 -16.65
N SER A 30 -15.42 -25.71 -17.32
CA SER A 30 -15.44 -27.15 -17.14
C SER A 30 -15.11 -27.43 -15.67
N THR A 31 -16.03 -28.12 -15.00
CA THR A 31 -15.88 -28.62 -13.63
C THR A 31 -14.57 -29.40 -13.47
N THR A 32 -13.93 -29.27 -12.32
CA THR A 32 -12.67 -29.89 -11.86
C THR A 32 -11.39 -29.09 -12.12
N ASN A 33 -11.05 -28.22 -11.17
CA ASN A 33 -9.67 -27.99 -10.75
C ASN A 33 -9.70 -27.64 -9.26
N ILE A 34 -9.46 -28.66 -8.43
CA ILE A 34 -9.21 -28.53 -7.00
C ILE A 34 -7.85 -27.84 -6.86
N CYS A 35 -7.84 -26.64 -6.29
CA CYS A 35 -6.61 -25.88 -6.02
C CYS A 35 -5.95 -26.45 -4.75
N HIS A 36 -4.83 -27.14 -4.92
CA HIS A 36 -4.00 -27.61 -3.80
C HIS A 36 -3.35 -26.42 -3.08
N GLY A 37 -3.54 -26.35 -1.77
CA GLY A 37 -2.84 -25.42 -0.88
C GLY A 37 -1.33 -25.73 -0.75
N PRO A 38 -0.59 -24.90 0.00
CA PRO A 38 0.86 -24.98 0.10
C PRO A 38 1.28 -26.32 0.69
N LYS A 39 2.10 -27.07 -0.07
CA LYS A 39 2.61 -28.38 0.32
C LYS A 39 3.59 -28.22 1.48
N VAL A 40 3.13 -28.41 2.71
CA VAL A 40 3.98 -28.84 3.83
C VAL A 40 4.63 -30.14 3.36
N GLN A 41 5.96 -30.19 3.20
CA GLN A 41 6.65 -31.43 2.90
C GLN A 41 6.54 -32.33 4.13
N PRO A 42 5.70 -33.38 4.11
CA PRO A 42 5.70 -34.33 5.21
C PRO A 42 7.04 -35.06 5.12
N PHE A 43 7.73 -35.20 6.24
CA PHE A 43 8.84 -36.14 6.38
C PHE A 43 8.32 -37.50 5.87
N LYS A 44 8.76 -37.92 4.69
CA LYS A 44 8.37 -39.22 4.13
C LYS A 44 9.01 -40.27 5.03
N VAL A 45 8.21 -40.87 5.90
CA VAL A 45 8.54 -42.16 6.50
C VAL A 45 8.77 -43.11 5.33
N ASP A 46 9.93 -43.75 5.29
CA ASP A 46 10.29 -44.66 4.22
C ASP A 46 9.38 -45.89 4.29
N LYS A 47 8.37 -45.93 3.43
CA LYS A 47 7.36 -47.02 3.36
C LYS A 47 7.89 -48.23 2.58
N SER A 48 9.21 -48.40 2.52
CA SER A 48 9.91 -49.38 1.68
C SER A 48 10.01 -50.77 2.33
N PHE A 49 9.30 -51.03 3.44
CA PHE A 49 9.24 -52.37 4.02
C PHE A 49 8.47 -53.30 3.07
N VAL A 50 9.20 -54.21 2.43
CA VAL A 50 8.66 -55.27 1.58
C VAL A 50 8.87 -56.58 2.34
N GLU A 51 7.78 -57.21 2.77
CA GLU A 51 7.80 -58.57 3.31
C GLU A 51 8.30 -59.53 2.23
N GLN A 52 9.34 -60.30 2.53
CA GLN A 52 9.99 -61.23 1.58
C GLN A 52 9.61 -62.70 1.82
N ASP A 53 8.94 -63.01 2.93
CA ASP A 53 8.50 -64.36 3.25
C ASP A 53 7.40 -64.83 2.30
N ALA A 54 7.75 -65.74 1.39
CA ALA A 54 6.86 -66.28 0.37
C ALA A 54 5.66 -67.02 0.96
N GLU A 55 5.81 -67.73 2.09
CA GLU A 55 4.68 -68.45 2.71
C GLU A 55 3.65 -67.46 3.23
N LYS A 56 4.12 -66.39 3.88
CA LYS A 56 3.28 -65.32 4.41
C LYS A 56 2.57 -64.55 3.29
N LEU A 57 3.28 -64.22 2.21
CA LEU A 57 2.73 -63.56 1.03
C LEU A 57 1.68 -64.40 0.29
N CYS A 58 1.84 -65.72 0.24
CA CYS A 58 0.86 -66.62 -0.34
C CYS A 58 -0.38 -66.82 0.54
N LYS A 59 -0.25 -66.56 1.85
CA LYS A 59 -1.34 -66.77 2.82
C LYS A 59 -2.19 -65.52 3.06
N TYR A 60 -1.62 -64.31 2.99
CA TYR A 60 -2.35 -63.08 3.35
C TYR A 60 -2.24 -61.98 2.29
N VAL A 61 -3.35 -61.30 2.04
CA VAL A 61 -3.42 -60.17 1.10
C VAL A 61 -2.93 -58.88 1.78
N CYS A 62 -2.34 -57.97 1.00
CA CYS A 62 -2.01 -56.59 1.42
C CYS A 62 -0.98 -56.45 2.57
N ILE A 63 -0.09 -57.43 2.79
CA ILE A 63 0.93 -57.35 3.86
C ILE A 63 1.79 -56.08 3.78
N ASN A 64 2.12 -55.63 2.56
CA ASN A 64 2.97 -54.44 2.36
C ASN A 64 2.20 -53.09 2.38
N TYR A 65 0.87 -53.10 2.54
CA TYR A 65 0.07 -51.88 2.50
C TYR A 65 -0.01 -51.17 3.87
N PHE A 66 -0.04 -51.94 4.96
CA PHE A 66 -0.13 -51.42 6.33
C PHE A 66 1.20 -51.60 7.07
N THR A 67 2.05 -50.57 7.06
CA THR A 67 3.28 -50.55 7.90
C THR A 67 2.99 -50.51 9.40
N GLU A 68 1.77 -50.14 9.81
CA GLU A 68 1.42 -49.81 11.20
C GLU A 68 0.61 -50.89 11.93
N VAL A 69 0.04 -51.86 11.21
CA VAL A 69 -0.87 -52.86 11.80
C VAL A 69 -0.13 -54.20 11.92
N LYS A 70 -0.02 -54.73 13.14
CA LYS A 70 0.66 -56.01 13.45
C LYS A 70 -0.06 -57.25 12.90
N GLU A 71 -1.29 -57.08 12.45
CA GLU A 71 -2.10 -58.18 11.95
C GLU A 71 -1.72 -58.46 10.48
N PRO A 72 -1.31 -59.69 10.13
CA PRO A 72 -1.19 -60.06 8.74
C PRO A 72 -2.58 -59.87 8.11
N GLY A 73 -2.66 -59.23 6.94
CA GLY A 73 -3.94 -58.85 6.32
C GLY A 73 -4.89 -60.03 6.07
N PRO A 74 -6.02 -59.84 5.36
CA PRO A 74 -7.00 -60.90 5.16
C PRO A 74 -6.38 -62.17 4.54
N GLU A 75 -6.68 -63.33 5.11
CA GLU A 75 -6.20 -64.63 4.60
C GLU A 75 -6.80 -64.93 3.22
N ILE A 76 -5.96 -65.41 2.29
CA ILE A 76 -6.36 -65.87 0.96
C ILE A 76 -7.00 -67.23 1.13
N LYS A 77 -8.28 -67.31 0.78
CA LYS A 77 -9.07 -68.54 0.91
C LYS A 77 -9.04 -69.37 -0.38
N GLU A 78 -9.71 -70.51 -0.37
CA GLU A 78 -9.84 -71.34 -1.57
C GLU A 78 -10.61 -70.59 -2.67
N ASN A 79 -10.28 -70.87 -3.94
CA ASN A 79 -10.88 -70.18 -5.10
C ASN A 79 -12.41 -70.20 -5.13
N SER A 80 -13.03 -71.23 -4.53
CA SER A 80 -14.48 -71.41 -4.42
C SER A 80 -15.18 -70.30 -3.62
N GLU A 81 -14.46 -69.60 -2.73
CA GLU A 81 -15.02 -68.48 -1.96
C GLU A 81 -15.02 -67.16 -2.74
N TYR A 82 -14.32 -67.10 -3.88
CA TYR A 82 -14.23 -65.89 -4.70
C TYR A 82 -15.15 -65.97 -5.93
N PRO A 83 -15.72 -64.84 -6.36
CA PRO A 83 -16.55 -64.80 -7.56
C PRO A 83 -15.78 -65.28 -8.79
N SER A 84 -16.42 -66.08 -9.66
CA SER A 84 -15.77 -66.63 -10.87
C SER A 84 -15.17 -65.57 -11.80
N TRP A 85 -15.82 -64.40 -11.91
CA TRP A 85 -15.34 -63.30 -12.75
C TRP A 85 -13.95 -62.79 -12.37
N LEU A 86 -13.53 -62.97 -11.11
CA LEU A 86 -12.20 -62.54 -10.66
C LEU A 86 -11.10 -63.29 -11.43
N PHE A 87 -11.33 -64.57 -11.71
CA PHE A 87 -10.39 -65.42 -12.45
C PHE A 87 -10.55 -65.30 -13.97
N GLU A 88 -11.65 -64.71 -14.43
CA GLU A 88 -11.90 -64.39 -15.85
C GLU A 88 -11.50 -62.95 -16.21
N LEU A 89 -10.96 -62.19 -15.25
CA LEU A 89 -10.56 -60.80 -15.44
C LEU A 89 -9.34 -60.72 -16.38
N ASP A 90 -9.47 -59.96 -17.46
CA ASP A 90 -8.38 -59.73 -18.41
C ASP A 90 -7.26 -58.89 -17.75
N LEU A 91 -6.10 -59.52 -17.53
CA LEU A 91 -4.90 -58.90 -16.96
C LEU A 91 -3.97 -58.31 -18.02
N SER A 92 -4.34 -58.33 -19.29
CA SER A 92 -3.55 -57.72 -20.36
C SER A 92 -3.49 -56.19 -20.18
N PRO A 93 -2.39 -55.54 -20.61
CA PRO A 93 -2.31 -54.09 -20.56
C PRO A 93 -3.44 -53.46 -21.38
N PRO A 94 -3.96 -52.27 -20.98
CA PRO A 94 -5.00 -51.60 -21.73
C PRO A 94 -4.58 -51.39 -23.20
N LYS A 95 -5.40 -51.86 -24.14
CA LYS A 95 -5.16 -51.68 -25.58
C LYS A 95 -5.03 -50.19 -25.95
N GLU A 96 -4.15 -49.88 -26.89
CA GLU A 96 -4.07 -48.54 -27.48
C GLU A 96 -5.30 -48.26 -28.35
N LEU A 97 -5.61 -46.98 -28.61
CA LEU A 97 -6.84 -46.61 -29.33
C LEU A 97 -6.90 -47.20 -30.75
N GLU A 98 -5.74 -47.37 -31.38
CA GLU A 98 -5.53 -47.91 -32.70
C GLU A 98 -5.86 -49.41 -32.79
N ASP A 99 -5.64 -50.15 -31.70
CA ASP A 99 -5.91 -51.60 -31.60
C ASP A 99 -7.32 -51.92 -31.08
N MET A 100 -8.10 -50.89 -30.73
CA MET A 100 -9.47 -51.04 -30.25
C MET A 100 -10.47 -50.97 -31.41
N ASP A 101 -11.39 -51.94 -31.47
CA ASP A 101 -12.47 -51.94 -32.44
C ASP A 101 -13.76 -51.40 -31.78
N PRO A 102 -14.37 -50.31 -32.29
CA PRO A 102 -15.63 -49.79 -31.77
C PRO A 102 -16.78 -50.80 -31.76
N LYS A 103 -16.74 -51.87 -32.56
CA LYS A 103 -17.76 -52.94 -32.54
C LYS A 103 -17.53 -53.97 -31.45
N VAL A 104 -16.26 -54.28 -31.12
CA VAL A 104 -15.90 -55.31 -30.14
C VAL A 104 -15.78 -54.70 -28.74
N ASP A 105 -15.04 -53.60 -28.60
CA ASP A 105 -14.78 -52.93 -27.32
C ASP A 105 -15.87 -51.90 -26.95
N GLY A 106 -16.72 -51.52 -27.90
CA GLY A 106 -17.91 -50.69 -27.66
C GLY A 106 -17.61 -49.35 -26.99
N TRP A 107 -18.12 -49.15 -25.77
CA TRP A 107 -17.96 -47.89 -25.01
C TRP A 107 -16.49 -47.56 -24.76
N LEU A 108 -15.67 -48.57 -24.42
CA LEU A 108 -14.27 -48.37 -24.01
C LEU A 108 -13.48 -47.60 -25.08
N TYR A 109 -13.69 -47.91 -26.35
CA TYR A 109 -13.12 -47.19 -27.50
C TYR A 109 -13.44 -45.68 -27.44
N TYR A 110 -14.72 -45.31 -27.29
CA TYR A 110 -15.15 -43.91 -27.26
C TYR A 110 -14.62 -43.15 -26.04
N LYS A 111 -14.47 -43.83 -24.90
CA LYS A 111 -13.88 -43.25 -23.70
C LYS A 111 -12.41 -42.87 -23.92
N VAL A 112 -11.63 -43.75 -24.56
CA VAL A 112 -10.22 -43.51 -24.91
C VAL A 112 -10.11 -42.41 -25.98
N LEU A 113 -10.96 -42.44 -27.02
CA LEU A 113 -11.02 -41.41 -28.06
C LEU A 113 -11.26 -40.00 -27.48
N MET A 114 -12.23 -39.86 -26.57
CA MET A 114 -12.52 -38.58 -25.92
C MET A 114 -11.36 -38.08 -25.05
N ARG A 115 -10.65 -38.98 -24.37
CA ARG A 115 -9.42 -38.63 -23.62
C ARG A 115 -8.36 -38.08 -24.58
N ARG A 116 -8.12 -38.73 -25.71
CA ARG A 116 -7.16 -38.30 -26.74
C ARG A 116 -7.51 -36.92 -27.31
N VAL A 117 -8.79 -36.66 -27.59
CA VAL A 117 -9.27 -35.35 -28.05
C VAL A 117 -9.00 -34.25 -27.01
N HIS A 118 -9.25 -34.52 -25.72
CA HIS A 118 -8.96 -33.55 -24.66
C HIS A 118 -7.46 -33.27 -24.52
N GLU A 119 -6.61 -34.29 -24.62
CA GLU A 119 -5.14 -34.15 -24.60
C GLU A 119 -4.63 -33.32 -25.77
N GLN A 120 -5.14 -33.57 -26.99
CA GLN A 120 -4.76 -32.82 -28.18
C GLN A 120 -5.19 -31.36 -28.09
N ASN A 121 -6.40 -31.09 -27.58
CA ASN A 121 -6.87 -29.72 -27.33
C ASN A 121 -6.01 -29.00 -26.28
N ARG A 122 -5.59 -29.69 -25.20
CA ARG A 122 -4.64 -29.15 -24.22
C ARG A 122 -3.28 -28.84 -24.87
N ARG A 123 -2.78 -29.73 -25.74
CA ARG A 123 -1.52 -29.51 -26.48
C ARG A 123 -1.62 -28.31 -27.43
N ILE A 124 -2.69 -28.19 -28.20
CA ILE A 124 -2.94 -27.04 -29.09
C ILE A 124 -2.97 -25.74 -28.29
N ARG A 125 -3.66 -25.71 -27.13
CA ARG A 125 -3.68 -24.53 -26.26
C ARG A 125 -2.29 -24.17 -25.74
N LYS A 126 -1.48 -25.16 -25.33
CA LYS A 126 -0.09 -24.93 -24.92
C LYS A 126 0.79 -24.41 -26.08
N LEU A 127 0.54 -24.86 -27.30
CA LEU A 127 1.29 -24.39 -28.49
C LEU A 127 0.89 -22.97 -28.89
N LYS A 128 -0.40 -22.60 -28.77
CA LYS A 128 -0.88 -21.23 -29.03
C LYS A 128 -0.16 -20.18 -28.19
N THR A 129 0.14 -20.49 -26.93
CA THR A 129 0.85 -19.55 -26.05
C THR A 129 2.36 -19.56 -26.27
N ARG A 130 2.96 -20.70 -26.64
CA ARG A 130 4.41 -20.83 -26.87
C ARG A 130 4.91 -20.10 -28.12
N PHE A 131 4.11 -20.05 -29.19
CA PHE A 131 4.50 -19.47 -30.48
C PHE A 131 3.68 -18.22 -30.82
N LEU A 132 3.55 -17.30 -29.85
CA LEU A 132 2.79 -16.05 -29.98
C LEU A 132 3.34 -15.15 -31.11
N HIS A 133 4.64 -15.22 -31.39
CA HIS A 133 5.32 -14.43 -32.41
C HIS A 133 5.10 -14.94 -33.85
N ILE A 134 4.65 -16.20 -34.03
CA ILE A 134 4.40 -16.79 -35.36
C ILE A 134 2.93 -16.57 -35.78
N GLN A 135 2.08 -16.02 -34.90
CA GLN A 135 0.64 -15.78 -35.18
C GLN A 135 0.41 -14.88 -36.40
N ASN A 136 1.39 -14.05 -36.78
CA ASN A 136 1.33 -13.17 -37.94
C ASN A 136 1.94 -13.75 -39.24
N SER A 137 2.48 -14.98 -39.21
CA SER A 137 3.05 -15.59 -40.41
C SER A 137 1.96 -15.81 -41.47
N PRO A 138 2.24 -15.61 -42.78
CA PRO A 138 1.25 -15.82 -43.85
C PRO A 138 0.59 -17.21 -43.81
N SER A 139 1.37 -18.22 -43.44
CA SER A 139 0.90 -19.60 -43.25
C SER A 139 -0.13 -19.73 -42.11
N LEU A 140 -0.05 -18.89 -41.07
CA LEU A 140 -1.02 -18.81 -39.98
C LEU A 140 -2.12 -17.77 -40.23
N LYS A 141 -1.86 -16.70 -40.98
CA LYS A 141 -2.89 -15.73 -41.42
C LYS A 141 -3.92 -16.37 -42.33
N ASN A 142 -3.52 -17.36 -43.15
CA ASN A 142 -4.45 -18.17 -43.93
C ASN A 142 -5.23 -19.19 -43.07
N MET A 143 -4.97 -19.27 -41.76
CA MET A 143 -5.78 -20.01 -40.80
C MET A 143 -6.73 -19.05 -40.08
N ASP A 144 -7.62 -18.41 -40.85
CA ASP A 144 -8.73 -17.63 -40.31
C ASP A 144 -9.51 -18.51 -39.33
N GLY A 145 -9.58 -18.06 -38.06
CA GLY A 145 -10.00 -18.83 -36.89
C GLY A 145 -11.42 -19.42 -36.93
N GLY A 146 -12.13 -19.29 -38.05
CA GLY A 146 -13.43 -19.88 -38.31
C GLY A 146 -13.42 -21.21 -39.07
N THR A 147 -12.33 -21.62 -39.75
CA THR A 147 -12.39 -22.81 -40.61
C THR A 147 -11.43 -23.94 -40.25
N LYS A 148 -12.08 -24.99 -39.72
CA LYS A 148 -11.86 -26.42 -39.97
C LYS A 148 -10.88 -27.14 -39.02
N LYS A 149 -11.49 -27.71 -37.99
CA LYS A 149 -11.18 -29.08 -37.53
C LYS A 149 -10.81 -29.96 -38.73
N PRO A 150 -9.79 -30.83 -38.62
CA PRO A 150 -9.40 -31.72 -39.71
C PRO A 150 -10.64 -32.43 -40.26
N LYS A 151 -10.77 -32.47 -41.59
CA LYS A 151 -11.82 -33.21 -42.31
C LYS A 151 -11.66 -34.71 -42.03
N PHE A 152 -11.89 -35.16 -40.81
CA PHE A 152 -12.53 -36.45 -40.62
C PHE A 152 -13.88 -36.29 -41.30
N PHE A 153 -14.11 -37.08 -42.34
CA PHE A 153 -15.39 -37.22 -42.99
C PHE A 153 -16.47 -37.29 -41.92
N ARG A 154 -17.16 -36.16 -41.67
CA ARG A 154 -18.42 -36.21 -40.94
C ARG A 154 -19.29 -37.03 -41.86
N LYS A 155 -19.54 -38.29 -41.49
CA LYS A 155 -20.70 -39.01 -41.98
C LYS A 155 -21.85 -38.03 -41.85
N THR A 156 -22.37 -37.58 -42.98
CA THR A 156 -23.59 -36.80 -43.06
C THR A 156 -24.67 -37.75 -42.56
N TYR A 157 -24.96 -37.67 -41.26
CA TYR A 157 -26.13 -38.33 -40.71
C TYR A 157 -27.36 -37.71 -41.39
N PRO A 158 -28.33 -38.54 -41.81
CA PRO A 158 -29.52 -38.04 -42.49
C PRO A 158 -30.27 -37.07 -41.59
N ASP A 159 -30.73 -35.97 -42.19
CA ASP A 159 -31.52 -34.86 -41.65
C ASP A 159 -31.80 -34.87 -40.13
N ASN A 160 -30.93 -34.17 -39.39
CA ASN A 160 -31.11 -33.78 -37.97
C ASN A 160 -32.35 -32.89 -37.71
N ARG A 161 -33.18 -32.61 -38.73
CA ARG A 161 -34.39 -31.77 -38.60
C ARG A 161 -35.39 -32.36 -37.60
N PHE A 162 -35.60 -33.68 -37.59
CA PHE A 162 -36.54 -34.32 -36.66
C PHE A 162 -36.11 -34.22 -35.19
N LYS A 163 -34.81 -34.36 -34.90
CA LYS A 163 -34.27 -34.21 -33.53
C LYS A 163 -34.30 -32.76 -33.05
N ILE A 164 -34.08 -31.80 -33.94
CA ILE A 164 -34.22 -30.38 -33.65
C ILE A 164 -35.70 -30.02 -33.45
N MET A 165 -36.61 -30.55 -34.27
CA MET A 165 -38.06 -30.31 -34.15
C MET A 165 -38.65 -30.87 -32.85
N SER A 166 -38.33 -32.12 -32.46
CA SER A 166 -38.84 -32.66 -31.18
C SER A 166 -38.29 -31.90 -29.96
N GLN A 167 -37.06 -31.37 -30.05
CA GLN A 167 -36.50 -30.51 -29.01
C GLN A 167 -37.22 -29.16 -28.94
N ILE A 168 -37.56 -28.56 -30.09
CA ILE A 168 -38.33 -27.31 -30.15
C ILE A 168 -39.71 -27.49 -29.52
N ASP A 169 -40.41 -28.59 -29.80
CA ASP A 169 -41.73 -28.85 -29.22
C ASP A 169 -41.68 -28.95 -27.69
N GLY A 170 -40.64 -29.60 -27.15
CA GLY A 170 -40.40 -29.64 -25.69
C GLY A 170 -40.13 -28.25 -25.09
N VAL A 171 -39.39 -27.39 -25.79
CA VAL A 171 -39.14 -26.01 -25.36
C VAL A 171 -40.43 -25.18 -25.40
N LEU A 172 -41.22 -25.29 -26.47
CA LEU A 172 -42.49 -24.58 -26.61
C LEU A 172 -43.51 -25.03 -25.55
N LYS A 173 -43.51 -26.31 -25.16
CA LYS A 173 -44.36 -26.81 -24.07
C LYS A 173 -44.07 -26.07 -22.76
N VAL A 174 -42.81 -25.82 -22.43
CA VAL A 174 -42.43 -25.06 -21.22
C VAL A 174 -42.71 -23.56 -21.40
N PHE A 175 -42.42 -23.00 -22.57
CA PHE A 175 -42.52 -21.55 -22.80
C PHE A 175 -43.97 -21.08 -22.87
N CYS A 176 -44.87 -21.90 -23.42
CA CYS A 176 -46.29 -21.60 -23.57
C CYS A 176 -47.16 -22.18 -22.43
N SER A 177 -46.55 -22.68 -21.35
CA SER A 177 -47.27 -23.21 -20.20
C SER A 177 -48.05 -22.11 -19.48
N GLU A 178 -49.35 -22.33 -19.26
CA GLU A 178 -50.22 -21.44 -18.48
C GLU A 178 -50.03 -21.65 -16.97
N ASP A 179 -49.96 -22.91 -16.54
CA ASP A 179 -49.64 -23.29 -15.16
C ASP A 179 -48.34 -24.10 -15.10
N PHE A 180 -47.30 -23.47 -14.53
CA PHE A 180 -46.02 -24.13 -14.33
C PHE A 180 -46.09 -25.32 -13.36
N ALA A 181 -47.13 -25.42 -12.52
CA ALA A 181 -47.30 -26.55 -11.62
C ALA A 181 -47.52 -27.88 -12.36
N GLU A 182 -48.10 -27.87 -13.57
CA GLU A 182 -48.36 -29.07 -14.37
C GLU A 182 -47.11 -29.62 -15.07
N LEU A 183 -46.07 -28.79 -15.26
CA LEU A 183 -44.84 -29.21 -15.94
C LEU A 183 -44.06 -30.23 -15.10
N LYS A 184 -43.56 -31.28 -15.76
CA LYS A 184 -42.67 -32.25 -15.09
C LYS A 184 -41.29 -31.63 -14.90
N LYS A 185 -40.63 -31.97 -13.79
CA LYS A 185 -39.28 -31.45 -13.48
C LYS A 185 -38.25 -31.88 -14.53
N GLU A 186 -38.44 -33.06 -15.11
CA GLU A 186 -37.63 -33.60 -16.20
C GLU A 186 -37.74 -32.73 -17.46
N GLU A 187 -38.96 -32.29 -17.82
CA GLU A 187 -39.20 -31.44 -18.99
C GLU A 187 -38.48 -30.08 -18.85
N ILE A 188 -38.59 -29.46 -17.68
CA ILE A 188 -37.91 -28.19 -17.38
C ILE A 188 -36.37 -28.38 -17.45
N ASN A 189 -35.86 -29.48 -16.91
CA ASN A 189 -34.43 -29.78 -16.93
C ASN A 189 -33.91 -30.08 -18.34
N GLU A 190 -34.69 -30.74 -19.20
CA GLU A 190 -34.36 -30.97 -20.60
C GLU A 190 -34.27 -29.67 -21.38
N VAL A 191 -35.23 -28.76 -21.20
CA VAL A 191 -35.20 -27.42 -21.80
C VAL A 191 -33.98 -26.63 -21.32
N ASN A 192 -33.72 -26.62 -20.01
CA ASN A 192 -32.56 -25.93 -19.45
C ASN A 192 -31.24 -26.51 -20.00
N LYS A 193 -31.15 -27.84 -20.12
CA LYS A 193 -29.99 -28.53 -20.72
C LYS A 193 -29.82 -28.16 -22.19
N TRP A 194 -30.91 -28.11 -22.96
CA TRP A 194 -30.89 -27.70 -24.34
C TRP A 194 -30.36 -26.26 -24.49
N ILE A 195 -30.84 -25.32 -23.69
CA ILE A 195 -30.38 -23.92 -23.71
C ILE A 195 -28.88 -23.80 -23.39
N CYS A 196 -28.42 -24.53 -22.37
CA CYS A 196 -27.01 -24.54 -21.97
C CYS A 196 -26.08 -25.21 -22.99
N THR A 197 -26.60 -26.13 -23.83
CA THR A 197 -25.77 -26.92 -24.77
C THR A 197 -25.89 -26.47 -26.24
N SER A 198 -26.95 -25.72 -26.58
CA SER A 198 -27.15 -25.19 -27.94
C SER A 198 -26.10 -24.14 -28.31
N ASN A 199 -25.78 -24.05 -29.60
CA ASN A 199 -24.92 -22.97 -30.09
C ASN A 199 -25.63 -21.62 -29.96
N LEU A 200 -24.87 -20.54 -29.78
CA LEU A 200 -25.44 -19.19 -29.60
C LEU A 200 -26.30 -18.78 -30.81
N SER A 201 -25.84 -19.07 -32.04
CA SER A 201 -26.58 -18.79 -33.28
C SER A 201 -27.92 -19.52 -33.37
N ASP A 202 -27.95 -20.79 -32.95
CA ASP A 202 -29.15 -21.62 -33.01
C ASP A 202 -30.17 -21.15 -31.96
N LEU A 203 -29.67 -20.74 -30.78
CA LEU A 203 -30.47 -20.19 -29.71
C LEU A 203 -31.06 -18.83 -30.10
N ASP A 204 -30.26 -17.91 -30.65
CA ASP A 204 -30.72 -16.62 -31.15
C ASP A 204 -31.70 -16.79 -32.32
N TYR A 205 -31.46 -17.75 -33.23
CA TYR A 205 -32.43 -18.07 -34.29
C TYR A 205 -33.76 -18.55 -33.73
N PHE A 206 -33.75 -19.45 -32.73
CA PHE A 206 -34.96 -19.89 -32.05
C PHE A 206 -35.71 -18.72 -31.40
N VAL A 207 -35.01 -17.90 -30.61
CA VAL A 207 -35.57 -16.74 -29.92
C VAL A 207 -36.12 -15.72 -30.93
N GLY A 208 -35.40 -15.47 -32.02
CA GLY A 208 -35.81 -14.57 -33.09
C GLY A 208 -37.04 -15.05 -33.85
N LYS A 209 -37.20 -16.36 -34.06
CA LYS A 209 -38.36 -16.95 -34.72
C LYS A 209 -39.59 -17.04 -33.80
N ARG A 210 -39.38 -17.12 -32.50
CA ARG A 210 -40.41 -17.37 -31.47
C ARG A 210 -40.57 -16.20 -30.49
N ARG A 211 -40.49 -14.96 -31.00
CA ARG A 211 -40.53 -13.74 -30.17
C ARG A 211 -41.79 -13.65 -29.31
N GLY A 212 -42.94 -14.07 -29.84
CA GLY A 212 -44.22 -14.02 -29.13
C GLY A 212 -44.25 -14.99 -27.94
N GLU A 213 -43.86 -16.24 -28.18
CA GLU A 213 -43.79 -17.29 -27.17
C GLU A 213 -42.73 -16.99 -26.10
N VAL A 214 -41.58 -16.42 -26.50
CA VAL A 214 -40.54 -15.93 -25.56
C VAL A 214 -41.08 -14.81 -24.68
N ARG A 215 -41.80 -13.84 -25.26
CA ARG A 215 -42.39 -12.72 -24.49
C ARG A 215 -43.43 -13.23 -23.50
N TYR A 216 -44.28 -14.15 -23.92
CA TYR A 216 -45.27 -14.79 -23.06
C TYR A 216 -44.59 -15.53 -21.89
N PHE A 217 -43.56 -16.33 -22.18
CA PHE A 217 -42.78 -17.05 -21.18
C PHE A 217 -42.18 -16.12 -20.12
N VAL A 218 -41.54 -15.02 -20.54
CA VAL A 218 -40.93 -14.04 -19.64
C VAL A 218 -41.99 -13.41 -18.73
N ASN A 219 -43.11 -12.93 -19.30
CA ASN A 219 -44.20 -12.36 -18.51
C ASN A 219 -44.79 -13.39 -17.52
N SER A 220 -45.00 -14.63 -17.97
CA SER A 220 -45.56 -15.69 -17.14
C SER A 220 -44.66 -15.98 -15.94
N ILE A 221 -43.33 -16.09 -16.13
CA ILE A 221 -42.38 -16.31 -15.02
C ILE A 221 -42.47 -15.18 -14.00
N PHE A 222 -42.37 -13.93 -14.45
CA PHE A 222 -42.34 -12.79 -13.54
C PHE A 222 -43.68 -12.62 -12.81
N ASN A 223 -44.81 -12.76 -13.51
CA ASN A 223 -46.14 -12.69 -12.87
C ASN A 223 -46.32 -13.79 -11.82
N ASN A 224 -45.93 -15.03 -12.12
CA ASN A 224 -46.01 -16.14 -11.18
C ASN A 224 -45.08 -15.96 -9.97
N LEU A 225 -43.86 -15.43 -10.17
CA LEU A 225 -42.96 -15.11 -9.07
C LEU A 225 -43.51 -13.98 -8.20
N VAL A 226 -43.97 -12.88 -8.80
CA VAL A 226 -44.56 -11.75 -8.06
C VAL A 226 -45.80 -12.19 -7.28
N ALA A 227 -46.63 -13.08 -7.83
CA ALA A 227 -47.79 -13.65 -7.12
C ALA A 227 -47.41 -14.45 -5.87
N LYS A 228 -46.15 -14.90 -5.74
CA LYS A 228 -45.61 -15.59 -4.56
C LYS A 228 -44.96 -14.67 -3.54
N HIS A 229 -44.92 -13.36 -3.80
CA HIS A 229 -44.39 -12.39 -2.84
C HIS A 229 -45.15 -12.47 -1.50
N GLU A 230 -44.46 -12.25 -0.37
CA GLU A 230 -45.00 -12.35 1.01
C GLU A 230 -45.53 -13.73 1.46
N SER A 231 -45.52 -14.75 0.60
CA SER A 231 -45.95 -16.10 0.96
C SER A 231 -44.88 -16.81 1.81
N ASN A 232 -45.28 -17.80 2.63
CA ASN A 232 -44.30 -18.67 3.29
C ASN A 232 -43.71 -19.67 2.28
N LEU A 233 -42.51 -19.39 1.78
CA LEU A 233 -41.92 -20.12 0.65
C LEU A 233 -41.11 -21.37 1.04
N LYS A 234 -40.87 -21.62 2.33
CA LYS A 234 -39.93 -22.65 2.79
C LYS A 234 -40.25 -24.06 2.26
N ASP A 235 -41.55 -24.38 2.10
CA ASP A 235 -42.03 -25.68 1.65
C ASP A 235 -42.95 -25.60 0.41
N ASP A 236 -42.93 -24.47 -0.31
CA ASP A 236 -43.75 -24.31 -1.51
C ASP A 236 -43.12 -25.06 -2.70
N TYR A 237 -43.71 -26.20 -3.03
CA TYR A 237 -43.32 -27.02 -4.19
C TYR A 237 -43.44 -26.26 -5.52
N VAL A 238 -44.46 -25.40 -5.67
CA VAL A 238 -44.66 -24.58 -6.87
C VAL A 238 -43.54 -23.55 -6.97
N TYR A 239 -43.20 -22.88 -5.87
CA TYR A 239 -42.07 -21.95 -5.83
C TYR A 239 -40.74 -22.65 -6.15
N SER A 240 -40.51 -23.84 -5.60
CA SER A 240 -39.31 -24.64 -5.92
C SER A 240 -39.21 -24.96 -7.41
N LYS A 241 -40.34 -25.23 -8.07
CA LYS A 241 -40.41 -25.44 -9.52
C LYS A 241 -40.17 -24.12 -10.28
N LEU A 242 -40.76 -23.01 -9.84
CA LEU A 242 -40.53 -21.67 -10.39
C LEU A 242 -39.04 -21.28 -10.34
N LYS A 243 -38.30 -21.63 -9.28
CA LYS A 243 -36.84 -21.38 -9.23
C LYS A 243 -36.09 -22.08 -10.36
N VAL A 244 -36.46 -23.32 -10.69
CA VAL A 244 -35.84 -24.07 -11.80
C VAL A 244 -36.19 -23.44 -13.15
N ILE A 245 -37.42 -22.93 -13.31
CA ILE A 245 -37.86 -22.23 -14.52
C ILE A 245 -37.19 -20.85 -14.63
N TYR A 246 -37.05 -20.12 -13.53
CA TYR A 246 -36.34 -18.85 -13.51
C TYR A 246 -34.87 -19.01 -13.93
N ARG A 247 -34.24 -20.14 -13.59
CA ARG A 247 -32.90 -20.46 -14.09
C ARG A 247 -32.83 -20.58 -15.62
N ILE A 248 -33.91 -20.99 -16.29
CA ILE A 248 -34.01 -20.93 -17.75
C ILE A 248 -33.94 -19.48 -18.23
N PHE A 249 -34.70 -18.56 -17.63
CA PHE A 249 -34.64 -17.13 -17.93
C PHE A 249 -33.23 -16.56 -17.74
N VAL A 250 -32.55 -16.92 -16.64
CA VAL A 250 -31.19 -16.45 -16.35
C VAL A 250 -30.18 -16.98 -17.38
N ASN A 251 -30.25 -18.26 -17.73
CA ASN A 251 -29.36 -18.87 -18.72
C ASN A 251 -29.60 -18.30 -20.13
N LEU A 252 -30.85 -18.00 -20.49
CA LEU A 252 -31.18 -17.30 -21.74
C LEU A 252 -30.63 -15.87 -21.75
N SER A 253 -30.80 -15.13 -20.65
CA SER A 253 -30.26 -13.76 -20.49
C SER A 253 -28.74 -13.74 -20.69
N ALA A 254 -28.02 -14.75 -20.19
CA ALA A 254 -26.57 -14.84 -20.35
C ALA A 254 -26.12 -15.25 -21.77
N ARG A 255 -26.92 -16.04 -22.50
CA ARG A 255 -26.49 -16.69 -23.75
C ARG A 255 -27.05 -16.07 -25.03
N SER A 256 -28.21 -15.42 -24.98
CA SER A 256 -28.88 -14.87 -26.17
C SER A 256 -29.00 -13.36 -26.08
N GLU A 257 -28.44 -12.66 -27.07
CA GLU A 257 -28.55 -11.21 -27.17
C GLU A 257 -29.96 -10.78 -27.56
N LEU A 258 -30.58 -11.51 -28.50
CA LEU A 258 -31.97 -11.27 -28.90
C LEU A 258 -32.94 -11.49 -27.74
N PHE A 259 -32.67 -12.45 -26.86
CA PHE A 259 -33.48 -12.65 -25.66
C PHE A 259 -33.41 -11.44 -24.73
N ARG A 260 -32.22 -10.88 -24.51
CA ARG A 260 -32.07 -9.66 -23.71
C ARG A 260 -32.80 -8.47 -24.34
N GLU A 261 -32.70 -8.29 -25.65
CA GLU A 261 -33.44 -7.24 -26.38
C GLU A 261 -34.96 -7.37 -26.17
N ILE A 262 -35.51 -8.59 -26.30
CA ILE A 262 -36.93 -8.84 -26.06
C ILE A 262 -37.29 -8.56 -24.60
N CYS A 263 -36.47 -9.00 -23.65
CA CYS A 263 -36.72 -8.80 -22.22
C CYS A 263 -36.69 -7.32 -21.83
N LEU A 264 -35.76 -6.51 -22.34
CA LEU A 264 -35.73 -5.07 -22.07
C LEU A 264 -36.98 -4.35 -22.57
N ARG A 265 -37.61 -4.82 -23.65
CA ARG A 265 -38.88 -4.27 -24.16
C ARG A 265 -40.12 -4.84 -23.46
N THR A 266 -39.97 -5.86 -22.63
CA THR A 266 -41.09 -6.62 -22.05
C THR A 266 -41.19 -6.38 -20.54
N LEU A 267 -40.05 -6.43 -19.87
CA LEU A 267 -39.92 -6.17 -18.44
C LEU A 267 -39.82 -4.66 -18.22
N THR A 268 -40.27 -4.22 -17.06
CA THR A 268 -40.10 -2.85 -16.57
C THR A 268 -39.23 -2.86 -15.33
N LEU A 269 -38.78 -1.70 -14.87
CA LEU A 269 -38.00 -1.61 -13.64
C LEU A 269 -38.68 -2.26 -12.43
N ILE A 270 -40.02 -2.15 -12.34
CA ILE A 270 -40.83 -2.74 -11.26
C ILE A 270 -40.64 -4.27 -11.21
N HIS A 271 -40.55 -4.92 -12.36
CA HIS A 271 -40.35 -6.36 -12.44
C HIS A 271 -38.99 -6.76 -11.85
N TRP A 272 -37.92 -6.02 -12.18
CA TRP A 272 -36.59 -6.24 -11.62
C TRP A 272 -36.55 -5.98 -10.11
N SER A 273 -37.12 -4.87 -9.66
CA SER A 273 -37.23 -4.52 -8.24
C SER A 273 -38.01 -5.58 -7.44
N ALA A 274 -39.09 -6.12 -8.02
CA ALA A 274 -39.89 -7.15 -7.36
C ALA A 274 -39.14 -8.47 -7.22
N ILE A 275 -38.38 -8.91 -8.25
CA ILE A 275 -37.58 -10.13 -8.15
C ILE A 275 -36.45 -10.00 -7.12
N LEU A 276 -35.84 -8.82 -6.98
CA LEU A 276 -34.78 -8.60 -5.98
C LEU A 276 -35.25 -8.76 -4.53
N GLN A 277 -36.57 -8.74 -4.26
CA GLN A 277 -37.13 -9.03 -2.93
C GLN A 277 -37.00 -10.52 -2.55
N PHE A 278 -36.81 -11.42 -3.51
CA PHE A 278 -36.61 -12.84 -3.25
C PHE A 278 -35.14 -13.12 -2.96
N ILE A 279 -34.78 -13.20 -1.68
CA ILE A 279 -33.40 -13.43 -1.21
C ILE A 279 -32.76 -14.67 -1.88
N ASP A 280 -33.53 -15.75 -2.00
CA ASP A 280 -33.14 -17.01 -2.66
C ASP A 280 -32.73 -16.85 -4.12
N LEU A 281 -33.24 -15.81 -4.81
CA LEU A 281 -33.00 -15.57 -6.23
C LEU A 281 -31.95 -14.49 -6.48
N ILE A 282 -31.39 -13.87 -5.43
CA ILE A 282 -30.38 -12.81 -5.56
C ILE A 282 -29.17 -13.26 -6.39
N PRO A 283 -28.57 -14.45 -6.20
CA PRO A 283 -27.41 -14.87 -6.99
C PRO A 283 -27.71 -14.96 -8.49
N GLU A 284 -28.80 -15.64 -8.86
CA GLU A 284 -29.25 -15.80 -10.23
C GLU A 284 -29.65 -14.47 -10.87
N THR A 285 -30.36 -13.63 -10.12
CA THR A 285 -30.82 -12.31 -10.58
C THR A 285 -29.66 -11.35 -10.78
N SER A 286 -28.67 -11.37 -9.87
CA SER A 286 -27.44 -10.58 -10.01
C SER A 286 -26.66 -10.97 -11.27
N TYR A 287 -26.59 -12.27 -11.57
CA TYR A 287 -25.96 -12.78 -12.79
C TYR A 287 -26.74 -12.39 -14.06
N ALA A 288 -28.09 -12.44 -14.00
CA ALA A 288 -28.94 -11.96 -15.07
C ALA A 288 -28.69 -10.46 -15.33
N ILE A 289 -28.81 -9.59 -14.32
CA ILE A 289 -28.58 -8.14 -14.41
C ILE A 289 -27.20 -7.82 -15.00
N CYS A 290 -26.15 -8.51 -14.53
CA CYS A 290 -24.80 -8.39 -15.08
C CYS A 290 -24.73 -8.73 -16.57
N SER A 291 -25.52 -9.69 -17.04
CA SER A 291 -25.59 -10.08 -18.45
C SER A 291 -26.19 -8.99 -19.33
N TYR A 292 -27.12 -8.18 -18.83
CA TYR A 292 -27.65 -7.00 -19.53
C TYR A 292 -26.66 -5.82 -19.52
N GLY A 293 -25.97 -5.60 -18.39
CA GLY A 293 -24.95 -4.56 -18.28
C GLY A 293 -25.48 -3.17 -18.63
N LYS A 294 -24.74 -2.44 -19.49
CA LYS A 294 -25.07 -1.05 -19.86
C LYS A 294 -26.40 -0.88 -20.60
N GLU A 295 -26.93 -1.92 -21.25
CA GLU A 295 -28.20 -1.81 -21.97
C GLU A 295 -29.39 -1.70 -20.99
N LEU A 296 -29.32 -2.38 -19.84
CA LEU A 296 -30.30 -2.18 -18.75
C LEU A 296 -30.24 -0.75 -18.21
N TYR A 297 -29.03 -0.22 -18.04
CA TYR A 297 -28.85 1.15 -17.58
C TYR A 297 -29.45 2.16 -18.56
N LYS A 298 -29.15 2.04 -19.86
CA LYS A 298 -29.68 2.95 -20.90
C LYS A 298 -31.20 2.92 -20.98
N GLU A 299 -31.81 1.74 -20.88
CA GLU A 299 -33.26 1.59 -21.00
C GLU A 299 -34.01 2.28 -19.86
N TYR A 300 -33.55 2.10 -18.61
CA TYR A 300 -34.29 2.56 -17.43
C TYR A 300 -33.77 3.87 -16.82
N LEU A 301 -32.70 4.47 -17.36
CA LEU A 301 -32.07 5.67 -16.80
C LEU A 301 -33.06 6.82 -16.53
N LEU A 302 -34.04 7.01 -17.41
CA LEU A 302 -35.02 8.09 -17.32
C LEU A 302 -36.20 7.77 -16.39
N GLU A 303 -36.29 6.54 -15.85
CA GLU A 303 -37.34 6.19 -14.90
C GLU A 303 -37.08 6.78 -13.52
N LYS A 304 -38.11 7.39 -12.91
CA LYS A 304 -38.00 8.08 -11.61
C LYS A 304 -37.48 7.20 -10.47
N LYS A 305 -37.74 5.89 -10.50
CA LYS A 305 -37.33 4.92 -9.47
C LYS A 305 -35.99 4.25 -9.77
N PHE A 306 -35.32 4.60 -10.86
CA PHE A 306 -34.09 3.94 -11.28
C PHE A 306 -32.93 4.18 -10.30
N SER A 307 -32.86 5.37 -9.70
CA SER A 307 -31.87 5.67 -8.66
C SER A 307 -32.07 4.80 -7.41
N ASP A 308 -33.31 4.56 -7.00
CA ASP A 308 -33.62 3.63 -5.91
C ASP A 308 -33.18 2.20 -6.25
N PHE A 309 -33.47 1.74 -7.47
CA PHE A 309 -33.04 0.43 -7.96
C PHE A 309 -31.51 0.27 -7.96
N ILE A 310 -30.76 1.27 -8.44
CA ILE A 310 -29.29 1.27 -8.37
C ILE A 310 -28.83 1.27 -6.91
N GLY A 311 -29.49 2.03 -6.03
CA GLY A 311 -29.27 2.01 -4.60
C GLY A 311 -29.42 0.60 -3.99
N ASP A 312 -30.49 -0.11 -4.33
CA ASP A 312 -30.74 -1.48 -3.89
C ASP A 312 -29.64 -2.44 -4.36
N LEU A 313 -29.19 -2.32 -5.62
CA LEU A 313 -28.08 -3.12 -6.15
C LEU A 313 -26.76 -2.86 -5.42
N ILE A 314 -26.48 -1.60 -5.07
CA ILE A 314 -25.29 -1.25 -4.27
C ILE A 314 -25.38 -1.91 -2.89
N VAL A 315 -26.52 -1.79 -2.21
CA VAL A 315 -26.72 -2.39 -0.88
C VAL A 315 -26.57 -3.91 -0.92
N ILE A 316 -27.17 -4.57 -1.93
CA ILE A 316 -27.03 -6.03 -2.12
C ILE A 316 -25.57 -6.39 -2.38
N CYS A 317 -24.87 -5.64 -3.25
CA CYS A 317 -23.48 -5.90 -3.60
C CYS A 317 -22.54 -5.84 -2.39
N CYS A 318 -22.77 -4.89 -1.47
CA CYS A 318 -21.96 -4.70 -0.27
C CYS A 318 -22.32 -5.64 0.89
N LYS A 319 -23.60 -6.02 1.05
CA LYS A 319 -24.08 -6.75 2.24
C LYS A 319 -24.37 -8.24 2.04
N THR A 320 -24.46 -8.72 0.81
CA THR A 320 -24.81 -10.12 0.55
C THR A 320 -23.72 -11.08 1.08
N SER A 321 -24.14 -12.15 1.75
CA SER A 321 -23.26 -13.27 2.11
C SER A 321 -22.87 -14.12 0.90
N GLU A 322 -23.65 -14.04 -0.19
CA GLU A 322 -23.48 -14.83 -1.41
C GLU A 322 -22.41 -14.21 -2.30
N ARG A 323 -21.20 -14.76 -2.24
CA ARG A 323 -20.03 -14.28 -3.00
C ARG A 323 -20.30 -14.14 -4.50
N HIS A 324 -21.08 -15.05 -5.09
CA HIS A 324 -21.41 -15.03 -6.52
C HIS A 324 -22.32 -13.85 -6.91
N ALA A 325 -23.22 -13.44 -6.01
CA ALA A 325 -24.08 -12.27 -6.21
C ALA A 325 -23.25 -10.99 -6.21
N SER A 326 -22.45 -10.76 -5.15
CA SER A 326 -21.55 -9.60 -5.04
C SER A 326 -20.60 -9.52 -6.25
N SER A 327 -20.02 -10.65 -6.65
CA SER A 327 -19.14 -10.73 -7.83
C SER A 327 -19.84 -10.30 -9.13
N SER A 328 -21.07 -10.75 -9.34
CA SER A 328 -21.84 -10.43 -10.55
C SER A 328 -22.23 -8.95 -10.58
N LEU A 329 -22.63 -8.38 -9.43
CA LEU A 329 -22.96 -6.96 -9.30
C LEU A 329 -21.72 -6.05 -9.44
N LYS A 330 -20.57 -6.44 -8.90
CA LYS A 330 -19.29 -5.74 -9.16
C LYS A 330 -18.98 -5.69 -10.66
N ALA A 331 -19.14 -6.80 -11.38
CA ALA A 331 -18.97 -6.83 -12.82
C ALA A 331 -20.02 -6.00 -13.57
N PHE A 332 -21.25 -5.91 -13.06
CA PHE A 332 -22.27 -4.99 -13.58
C PHE A 332 -21.82 -3.52 -13.43
N PHE A 333 -21.42 -3.10 -12.23
CA PHE A 333 -20.93 -1.73 -11.99
C PHE A 333 -19.68 -1.41 -12.79
N TRP A 334 -18.75 -2.36 -12.95
CA TRP A 334 -17.61 -2.19 -13.84
C TRP A 334 -18.05 -1.89 -15.28
N LYS A 335 -18.99 -2.65 -15.86
CA LYS A 335 -19.52 -2.37 -17.20
C LYS A 335 -20.14 -0.97 -17.31
N LEU A 336 -20.74 -0.44 -16.25
CA LEU A 336 -21.25 0.93 -16.23
C LEU A 336 -20.12 1.96 -16.17
N LEU A 337 -19.11 1.75 -15.32
CA LEU A 337 -17.95 2.64 -15.21
C LEU A 337 -17.16 2.73 -16.52
N GLU A 338 -17.07 1.63 -17.27
CA GLU A 338 -16.40 1.56 -18.57
C GLU A 338 -17.27 2.12 -19.71
N GLY A 339 -18.56 1.75 -19.74
CA GLY A 339 -19.44 2.00 -20.88
C GLY A 339 -20.33 3.25 -20.78
N CYS A 340 -20.48 3.84 -19.61
CA CYS A 340 -21.38 4.97 -19.34
C CYS A 340 -20.57 6.17 -18.79
N PRO A 341 -20.22 7.16 -19.64
CA PRO A 341 -19.33 8.27 -19.28
C PRO A 341 -19.83 9.16 -18.14
N SER A 342 -21.16 9.27 -17.96
CA SER A 342 -21.81 10.11 -16.96
C SER A 342 -22.29 9.32 -15.72
N PHE A 343 -21.91 8.04 -15.60
CA PHE A 343 -22.45 7.18 -14.56
C PHE A 343 -22.19 7.73 -13.14
N LEU A 344 -20.95 8.17 -12.86
CA LEU A 344 -20.63 8.69 -11.53
C LEU A 344 -21.26 10.05 -11.26
N SER A 345 -21.29 10.94 -12.26
CA SER A 345 -21.93 12.24 -12.11
C SER A 345 -23.43 12.08 -11.86
N GLU A 346 -24.12 11.22 -12.61
CA GLU A 346 -25.55 10.98 -12.41
C GLU A 346 -25.83 10.30 -11.08
N SER A 347 -25.00 9.33 -10.70
CA SER A 347 -25.11 8.64 -9.42
C SER A 347 -24.93 9.60 -8.24
N TYR A 348 -24.01 10.56 -8.35
CA TYR A 348 -23.79 11.57 -7.31
C TYR A 348 -25.00 12.48 -7.07
N HIS A 349 -25.71 12.87 -8.15
CA HIS A 349 -26.88 13.74 -8.03
C HIS A 349 -28.15 12.98 -7.63
N SER A 350 -28.29 11.74 -8.11
CA SER A 350 -29.53 10.95 -7.99
C SER A 350 -29.58 10.05 -6.76
N LEU A 351 -28.44 9.55 -6.28
CA LEU A 351 -28.38 8.61 -5.16
C LEU A 351 -28.34 9.33 -3.81
N LYS A 352 -28.88 8.65 -2.79
CA LYS A 352 -28.62 9.03 -1.40
C LYS A 352 -27.12 8.97 -1.14
N LYS A 353 -26.59 9.94 -0.39
CA LYS A 353 -25.16 10.08 -0.06
C LYS A 353 -24.51 8.78 0.41
N LYS A 354 -25.19 8.02 1.28
CA LYS A 354 -24.72 6.71 1.76
C LYS A 354 -24.51 5.70 0.63
N HIS A 355 -25.47 5.59 -0.29
CA HIS A 355 -25.35 4.67 -1.43
C HIS A 355 -24.22 5.10 -2.36
N PHE A 356 -24.00 6.40 -2.54
CA PHE A 356 -22.88 6.88 -3.34
C PHE A 356 -21.51 6.59 -2.69
N ILE A 357 -21.39 6.68 -1.35
CA ILE A 357 -20.19 6.22 -0.62
C ILE A 357 -19.97 4.71 -0.84
N ASP A 358 -21.02 3.90 -0.66
CA ASP A 358 -20.94 2.44 -0.88
C ASP A 358 -20.54 2.11 -2.34
N LEU A 359 -21.01 2.91 -3.31
CA LEU A 359 -20.57 2.79 -4.71
C LEU A 359 -19.07 3.09 -4.88
N LEU A 360 -18.55 4.13 -4.21
CA LEU A 360 -17.11 4.40 -4.23
C LEU A 360 -16.29 3.25 -3.61
N VAL A 361 -16.81 2.60 -2.55
CA VAL A 361 -16.19 1.40 -1.98
C VAL A 361 -16.13 0.29 -3.03
N ILE A 362 -17.21 0.05 -3.77
CA ILE A 362 -17.24 -0.92 -4.88
C ILE A 362 -16.19 -0.56 -5.95
N ILE A 363 -16.05 0.71 -6.33
CA ILE A 363 -15.05 1.17 -7.30
C ILE A 363 -13.64 0.87 -6.78
N LYS A 364 -13.36 1.21 -5.52
CA LYS A 364 -12.07 0.93 -4.90
C LYS A 364 -11.75 -0.56 -4.97
N GLU A 365 -12.68 -1.42 -4.54
CA GLU A 365 -12.52 -2.87 -4.62
C GLU A 365 -12.30 -3.38 -6.04
N LEU A 366 -13.01 -2.83 -7.04
CA LEU A 366 -12.82 -3.16 -8.44
C LEU A 366 -11.42 -2.77 -8.92
N THR A 367 -10.96 -1.56 -8.62
CA THR A 367 -9.63 -1.09 -9.03
C THR A 367 -8.51 -1.87 -8.34
N ASP A 368 -8.71 -2.34 -7.10
CA ASP A 368 -7.75 -3.16 -6.37
C ASP A 368 -7.56 -4.55 -7.01
N ILE A 369 -8.51 -5.05 -7.81
CA ILE A 369 -8.36 -6.34 -8.53
C ILE A 369 -7.19 -6.29 -9.52
N ASN A 370 -6.89 -5.12 -10.10
CA ASN A 370 -5.81 -4.93 -11.08
C ASN A 370 -4.42 -5.25 -10.50
N TYR A 371 -4.23 -5.24 -9.19
CA TYR A 371 -2.99 -5.69 -8.56
C TYR A 371 -2.79 -7.21 -8.65
N THR A 372 -3.86 -7.98 -8.85
CA THR A 372 -3.85 -9.44 -8.66
C THR A 372 -4.00 -10.24 -9.95
N THR A 373 -4.58 -9.67 -11.01
CA THR A 373 -4.89 -10.40 -12.25
C THR A 373 -4.25 -9.77 -13.49
N GLU A 374 -3.48 -10.57 -14.23
CA GLU A 374 -2.82 -10.14 -15.49
C GLU A 374 -3.73 -10.23 -16.72
N SER A 375 -4.86 -10.94 -16.66
CA SER A 375 -5.64 -11.30 -17.86
C SER A 375 -6.70 -10.27 -18.29
N THR A 376 -7.28 -9.55 -17.33
CA THR A 376 -8.37 -8.60 -17.57
C THR A 376 -8.22 -7.46 -16.59
N HIS A 377 -8.09 -6.24 -17.14
CA HIS A 377 -7.92 -5.05 -16.33
C HIS A 377 -9.23 -4.28 -16.25
N VAL A 378 -9.55 -3.78 -15.06
CA VAL A 378 -10.66 -2.87 -14.83
C VAL A 378 -10.32 -1.54 -15.48
N ILE A 379 -11.07 -1.23 -16.54
CA ILE A 379 -11.05 0.03 -17.28
C ILE A 379 -12.19 0.92 -16.78
N ILE A 380 -11.88 2.17 -16.46
CA ILE A 380 -12.87 3.20 -16.10
C ILE A 380 -12.85 4.26 -17.18
N HIS A 381 -14.02 4.66 -17.67
CA HIS A 381 -14.13 5.70 -18.67
C HIS A 381 -13.55 7.04 -18.17
N GLU A 382 -12.83 7.76 -19.04
CA GLU A 382 -12.15 9.03 -18.73
C GLU A 382 -13.02 10.03 -17.98
N ASN A 383 -14.25 10.28 -18.45
CA ASN A 383 -15.19 11.20 -17.81
C ASN A 383 -15.56 10.82 -16.37
N ASN A 384 -15.63 9.53 -16.04
CA ASN A 384 -15.86 9.08 -14.67
C ASN A 384 -14.63 9.38 -13.79
N VAL A 385 -13.42 9.25 -14.33
CA VAL A 385 -12.18 9.63 -13.62
C VAL A 385 -12.05 11.14 -13.47
N TYR A 386 -12.37 11.92 -14.50
CA TYR A 386 -12.44 13.38 -14.42
C TYR A 386 -13.44 13.84 -13.36
N PHE A 387 -14.60 13.19 -13.25
CA PHE A 387 -15.57 13.49 -12.21
C PHE A 387 -15.01 13.25 -10.81
N MET A 388 -14.27 12.17 -10.59
CA MET A 388 -13.58 11.93 -9.30
C MET A 388 -12.56 13.04 -8.98
N LEU A 389 -11.77 13.48 -9.97
CA LEU A 389 -10.84 14.60 -9.79
C LEU A 389 -11.56 15.92 -9.51
N ALA A 390 -12.65 16.20 -10.22
CA ALA A 390 -13.47 17.40 -10.03
C ALA A 390 -14.13 17.44 -8.65
N LEU A 391 -14.52 16.29 -8.08
CA LEU A 391 -15.01 16.21 -6.70
C LEU A 391 -13.93 16.58 -5.68
N VAL A 392 -12.69 16.11 -5.87
CA VAL A 392 -11.56 16.48 -5.01
C VAL A 392 -11.26 17.97 -5.11
N GLU A 393 -11.28 18.52 -6.32
CA GLU A 393 -11.10 19.96 -6.57
C GLU A 393 -12.19 20.80 -5.90
N ARG A 394 -13.45 20.40 -6.07
CA ARG A 394 -14.60 21.06 -5.46
C ARG A 394 -14.49 21.14 -3.93
N TRP A 395 -13.95 20.11 -3.30
CA TRP A 395 -13.73 20.11 -1.85
C TRP A 395 -12.56 21.00 -1.42
N CYS A 396 -11.53 21.12 -2.25
CA CYS A 396 -10.37 21.97 -1.94
C CYS A 396 -10.62 23.47 -2.26
N PHE A 397 -11.56 23.79 -3.16
CA PHE A 397 -11.76 25.15 -3.69
C PHE A 397 -12.16 26.20 -2.63
N ASP A 398 -13.04 25.85 -1.67
CA ASP A 398 -13.53 26.77 -0.64
C ASP A 398 -13.33 26.19 0.77
N ASP A 399 -12.07 25.89 1.09
CA ASP A 399 -11.63 25.46 2.42
C ASP A 399 -12.48 24.33 3.02
N PHE A 400 -12.80 23.31 2.22
CA PHE A 400 -13.61 22.15 2.63
C PHE A 400 -15.05 22.46 3.07
N LYS A 401 -15.62 23.65 2.79
CA LYS A 401 -16.98 24.03 3.25
C LYS A 401 -18.06 23.01 2.88
N GLU A 402 -18.00 22.47 1.66
CA GLU A 402 -18.93 21.46 1.15
C GLU A 402 -18.55 20.01 1.54
N ALA A 403 -17.40 19.82 2.19
CA ALA A 403 -17.00 18.51 2.67
C ALA A 403 -17.70 18.22 4.01
N ASP A 404 -18.31 17.04 4.07
CA ASP A 404 -19.07 16.59 5.23
C ASP A 404 -18.43 15.41 5.96
N ASP A 405 -17.66 14.59 5.24
CA ASP A 405 -17.13 13.31 5.72
C ASP A 405 -15.76 13.04 5.07
N LEU A 406 -14.72 12.86 5.89
CA LEU A 406 -13.37 12.56 5.42
C LEU A 406 -13.24 11.13 4.86
N TYR A 407 -14.12 10.21 5.24
CA TYR A 407 -14.11 8.85 4.70
C TYR A 407 -14.38 8.83 3.20
N PHE A 408 -15.24 9.73 2.72
CA PHE A 408 -15.48 9.92 1.30
C PHE A 408 -14.24 10.42 0.56
N LEU A 409 -13.54 11.42 1.11
CA LEU A 409 -12.28 11.91 0.54
C LEU A 409 -11.23 10.80 0.48
N LEU A 410 -11.12 10.03 1.56
CA LEU A 410 -10.18 8.90 1.65
C LEU A 410 -10.42 7.90 0.52
N ILE A 411 -11.66 7.44 0.32
CA ILE A 411 -11.97 6.47 -0.72
C ILE A 411 -11.66 7.05 -2.11
N LEU A 412 -12.04 8.31 -2.38
CA LEU A 412 -11.72 8.97 -3.65
C LEU A 412 -10.22 8.99 -3.93
N ILE A 413 -9.42 9.42 -2.95
CA ILE A 413 -7.97 9.50 -3.08
C ILE A 413 -7.35 8.11 -3.29
N LEU A 414 -7.82 7.09 -2.56
CA LEU A 414 -7.35 5.71 -2.73
C LEU A 414 -7.69 5.18 -4.13
N SER A 415 -8.93 5.35 -4.60
CA SER A 415 -9.36 4.95 -5.95
C SER A 415 -8.59 5.69 -7.05
N LEU A 416 -8.34 7.00 -6.89
CA LEU A 416 -7.50 7.74 -7.83
C LEU A 416 -6.05 7.24 -7.81
N GLY A 417 -5.53 6.88 -6.64
CA GLY A 417 -4.21 6.29 -6.48
C GLY A 417 -4.05 4.99 -7.27
N THR A 418 -5.04 4.09 -7.22
CA THR A 418 -5.00 2.81 -7.96
C THR A 418 -5.19 3.02 -9.47
N VAL A 419 -6.13 3.88 -9.87
CA VAL A 419 -6.38 4.20 -11.29
C VAL A 419 -5.16 4.85 -11.94
N SER A 420 -4.49 5.76 -11.24
CA SER A 420 -3.28 6.44 -11.74
C SER A 420 -2.06 5.55 -11.90
N LEU A 421 -1.99 4.42 -11.18
CA LEU A 421 -0.91 3.44 -11.36
C LEU A 421 -1.01 2.72 -12.70
N HIS A 422 -2.22 2.27 -13.02
CA HIS A 422 -2.48 1.38 -14.14
C HIS A 422 -2.82 2.11 -15.44
N LYS A 423 -3.51 3.25 -15.35
CA LYS A 423 -3.89 4.14 -16.48
C LYS A 423 -4.65 3.45 -17.63
N TYR A 424 -5.23 2.26 -17.41
CA TYR A 424 -5.90 1.51 -18.47
C TYR A 424 -7.11 2.27 -19.03
N GLY A 425 -7.12 2.45 -20.36
CA GLY A 425 -8.19 3.13 -21.08
C GLY A 425 -8.19 4.66 -20.96
N LEU A 426 -7.17 5.25 -20.33
CA LEU A 426 -6.98 6.70 -20.25
C LEU A 426 -5.99 7.15 -21.34
N LYS A 427 -6.21 8.32 -21.91
CA LYS A 427 -5.25 8.99 -22.80
C LYS A 427 -3.90 9.20 -22.13
N ASP A 428 -2.86 9.20 -22.94
CA ASP A 428 -1.53 9.64 -22.53
C ASP A 428 -1.60 11.07 -21.98
N GLY A 429 -0.95 11.31 -20.85
CA GLY A 429 -0.97 12.60 -20.19
C GLY A 429 -2.29 12.96 -19.50
N PHE A 430 -3.27 12.05 -19.35
CA PHE A 430 -4.53 12.32 -18.65
C PHE A 430 -4.33 12.93 -17.25
N PHE A 431 -3.35 12.41 -16.49
CA PHE A 431 -3.01 12.89 -15.15
C PHE A 431 -2.01 14.05 -15.15
N THR A 432 -1.61 14.60 -16.30
CA THR A 432 -0.80 15.82 -16.37
C THR A 432 -1.66 17.02 -15.99
N ASN A 433 -1.78 17.27 -14.69
CA ASN A 433 -2.69 18.27 -14.15
C ASN A 433 -2.10 18.93 -12.90
N LYS A 434 -1.73 20.20 -13.03
CA LYS A 434 -1.21 21.04 -11.93
C LYS A 434 -2.23 21.19 -10.80
N THR A 435 -3.51 21.38 -11.13
CA THR A 435 -4.60 21.55 -10.17
C THR A 435 -4.74 20.32 -9.26
N THR A 436 -4.61 19.12 -9.82
CA THR A 436 -4.62 17.87 -9.01
C THR A 436 -3.51 17.87 -7.97
N LEU A 437 -2.29 18.27 -8.33
CA LEU A 437 -1.16 18.34 -7.41
C LEU A 437 -1.35 19.42 -6.33
N GLU A 438 -1.92 20.57 -6.69
CA GLU A 438 -2.27 21.64 -5.75
C GLU A 438 -3.34 21.19 -4.75
N ASN A 439 -4.37 20.49 -5.19
CA ASN A 439 -5.42 19.94 -4.32
C ASN A 439 -4.85 18.88 -3.36
N ILE A 440 -3.98 17.99 -3.84
CA ILE A 440 -3.32 17.00 -2.96
C ILE A 440 -2.42 17.71 -1.94
N LYS A 441 -1.72 18.79 -2.32
CA LYS A 441 -0.95 19.61 -1.37
C LYS A 441 -1.86 20.16 -0.28
N ILE A 442 -3.00 20.77 -0.64
CA ILE A 442 -3.95 21.34 0.32
C ILE A 442 -4.41 20.28 1.32
N ILE A 443 -4.79 19.09 0.84
CA ILE A 443 -5.22 17.97 1.69
C ILE A 443 -4.07 17.53 2.61
N LEU A 444 -2.89 17.26 2.06
CA LEU A 444 -1.74 16.74 2.81
C LEU A 444 -1.24 17.74 3.86
N THR A 445 -1.20 19.03 3.52
CA THR A 445 -0.85 20.09 4.47
C THR A 445 -1.84 20.15 5.63
N ASN A 446 -3.15 20.13 5.37
CA ASN A 446 -4.15 20.14 6.45
C ASN A 446 -4.06 18.90 7.36
N VAL A 447 -3.81 17.71 6.80
CA VAL A 447 -3.55 16.49 7.59
C VAL A 447 -2.33 16.69 8.51
N LEU A 448 -1.23 17.21 7.98
CA LEU A 448 0.00 17.46 8.74
C LEU A 448 -0.17 18.56 9.79
N CYS A 449 -0.92 19.63 9.49
CA CYS A 449 -1.24 20.68 10.46
C CYS A 449 -2.02 20.12 11.66
N ASN A 450 -2.97 19.22 11.41
CA ASN A 450 -3.75 18.58 12.48
C ASN A 450 -2.89 17.64 13.35
N GLU A 451 -1.84 17.03 12.79
CA GLU A 451 -0.89 16.21 13.53
C GLU A 451 0.16 17.03 14.31
N ASP A 452 0.40 18.30 13.95
CA ASP A 452 1.42 19.15 14.58
C ASP A 452 1.00 19.70 15.94
N LYS A 453 1.55 19.13 17.01
CA LYS A 453 1.39 19.63 18.39
C LYS A 453 2.25 20.86 18.70
N THR A 454 3.16 21.27 17.81
CA THR A 454 4.13 22.34 18.08
C THR A 454 3.65 23.73 17.65
N GLY A 455 2.53 23.83 16.92
CA GLY A 455 1.98 25.09 16.42
C GLY A 455 2.87 25.78 15.37
N LYS A 456 3.77 25.04 14.71
CA LYS A 456 4.76 25.56 13.76
C LYS A 456 4.26 25.52 12.31
N VAL A 457 3.26 24.70 12.01
CA VAL A 457 2.69 24.57 10.65
C VAL A 457 1.61 25.64 10.41
N PRO A 458 1.48 26.21 9.19
CA PRO A 458 0.47 27.23 8.85
C PRO A 458 -0.98 26.84 9.17
N ILE A 459 -1.83 27.86 9.15
CA ILE A 459 -3.24 27.86 9.58
C ILE A 459 -4.00 26.65 8.99
N LEU A 460 -4.38 25.72 9.87
CA LEU A 460 -5.31 24.63 9.60
C LEU A 460 -6.68 25.21 9.28
N SER A 461 -7.29 24.78 8.17
CA SER A 461 -8.69 25.05 7.85
C SER A 461 -9.58 24.77 9.06
N GLU A 462 -10.41 25.73 9.46
CA GLU A 462 -11.35 25.54 10.56
C GLU A 462 -12.31 24.40 10.25
N LYS A 463 -12.80 24.32 9.01
CA LYS A 463 -13.71 23.28 8.56
C LYS A 463 -13.03 21.91 8.49
N PHE A 464 -11.78 21.83 8.04
CA PHE A 464 -11.04 20.55 8.05
C PHE A 464 -10.81 20.08 9.48
N ARG A 465 -10.53 20.99 10.42
CA ARG A 465 -10.43 20.66 11.85
C ARG A 465 -11.73 20.07 12.39
N ASP A 466 -12.87 20.69 12.09
CA ASP A 466 -14.18 20.19 12.49
C ASP A 466 -14.46 18.80 11.91
N LEU A 467 -14.03 18.55 10.67
CA LEU A 467 -14.13 17.24 10.04
C LEU A 467 -13.24 16.20 10.74
N CYS A 468 -12.01 16.56 11.12
CA CYS A 468 -11.14 15.68 11.89
C CYS A 468 -11.74 15.34 13.26
N CYS A 469 -12.37 16.31 13.94
CA CYS A 469 -13.04 16.08 15.23
C CYS A 469 -14.24 15.12 15.15
N LYS A 470 -14.82 14.92 13.97
CA LYS A 470 -15.93 13.96 13.75
C LYS A 470 -15.45 12.53 13.48
N VAL A 471 -14.15 12.32 13.30
CA VAL A 471 -13.59 11.00 12.97
C VAL A 471 -13.19 10.29 14.25
N ASP A 472 -13.85 9.16 14.53
CA ASP A 472 -13.54 8.33 15.70
C ASP A 472 -12.22 7.54 15.55
N GLU A 473 -11.75 7.34 14.31
CA GLU A 473 -10.60 6.48 13.98
C GLU A 473 -9.32 7.28 13.63
N PRO A 474 -8.27 7.25 14.47
CA PRO A 474 -6.97 7.87 14.15
C PRO A 474 -6.31 7.31 12.88
N ALA A 475 -6.66 6.07 12.49
CA ALA A 475 -6.14 5.41 11.30
C ALA A 475 -6.55 6.12 10.00
N LEU A 476 -7.72 6.77 9.96
CA LEU A 476 -8.26 7.40 8.76
C LEU A 476 -7.34 8.50 8.21
N LEU A 477 -6.82 9.37 9.08
CA LEU A 477 -5.91 10.45 8.65
C LEU A 477 -4.58 9.90 8.13
N ASN A 478 -4.09 8.82 8.75
CA ASN A 478 -2.89 8.15 8.26
C ASN A 478 -3.12 7.47 6.91
N ASP A 479 -4.28 6.84 6.70
CA ASP A 479 -4.63 6.24 5.42
C ASP A 479 -4.85 7.30 4.33
N LEU A 480 -5.39 8.47 4.69
CA LEU A 480 -5.52 9.60 3.79
C LEU A 480 -4.16 10.14 3.38
N LYS A 481 -3.22 10.27 4.34
CA LYS A 481 -1.82 10.63 4.09
C LYS A 481 -1.15 9.62 3.15
N ILE A 482 -1.28 8.32 3.40
CA ILE A 482 -0.75 7.26 2.52
C ILE A 482 -1.40 7.32 1.14
N GLY A 483 -2.72 7.54 1.05
CA GLY A 483 -3.44 7.70 -0.20
C GLY A 483 -2.91 8.87 -1.03
N CYS A 484 -2.68 10.02 -0.39
CA CYS A 484 -2.09 11.19 -1.05
C CYS A 484 -0.69 10.87 -1.58
N LEU A 485 0.18 10.27 -0.77
CA LEU A 485 1.55 9.89 -1.18
C LEU A 485 1.55 8.90 -2.35
N LYS A 486 0.65 7.90 -2.33
CA LYS A 486 0.46 6.94 -3.43
C LYS A 486 0.04 7.64 -4.71
N LEU A 487 -0.97 8.51 -4.64
CA LEU A 487 -1.47 9.25 -5.80
C LEU A 487 -0.37 10.14 -6.40
N ILE A 488 0.35 10.90 -5.57
CA ILE A 488 1.47 11.75 -6.02
C ILE A 488 2.53 10.89 -6.72
N THR A 489 2.93 9.78 -6.11
CA THR A 489 3.93 8.87 -6.69
C THR A 489 3.47 8.40 -8.07
N ASN A 490 2.26 7.87 -8.18
CA ASN A 490 1.77 7.26 -9.43
C ASN A 490 1.56 8.27 -10.57
N ILE A 491 1.16 9.52 -10.27
CA ILE A 491 1.02 10.56 -11.30
C ILE A 491 2.37 11.21 -11.68
N THR A 492 3.44 11.00 -10.91
CA THR A 492 4.77 11.62 -11.15
C THR A 492 5.84 10.64 -11.65
N VAL A 493 5.76 9.32 -11.37
CA VAL A 493 6.78 8.32 -11.75
C VAL A 493 7.26 8.47 -13.19
N ASP A 494 6.34 8.47 -14.15
CA ASP A 494 6.64 8.55 -15.59
C ASP A 494 6.25 9.89 -16.22
N ASN A 495 6.14 10.96 -15.43
CA ASN A 495 5.69 12.27 -15.92
C ASN A 495 6.55 13.42 -15.37
N ASN A 496 7.51 13.86 -16.20
CA ASN A 496 8.43 14.94 -15.83
C ASN A 496 7.73 16.29 -15.64
N GLU A 497 6.66 16.59 -16.38
CA GLU A 497 5.90 17.83 -16.20
C GLU A 497 5.25 17.87 -14.81
N ASN A 498 4.64 16.77 -14.39
CA ASN A 498 4.08 16.65 -13.03
C ASN A 498 5.15 16.71 -11.94
N LYS A 499 6.37 16.18 -12.18
CA LYS A 499 7.49 16.36 -11.25
C LYS A 499 7.80 17.86 -11.08
N ILE A 500 7.95 18.59 -12.18
CA ILE A 500 8.21 20.03 -12.15
C ILE A 500 7.06 20.79 -11.47
N TYR A 501 5.81 20.48 -11.80
CA TYR A 501 4.64 21.11 -11.17
C TYR A 501 4.57 20.83 -9.67
N ALA A 502 4.91 19.63 -9.21
CA ALA A 502 4.99 19.30 -7.78
C ALA A 502 6.04 20.14 -7.05
N GLY A 503 7.17 20.44 -7.73
CA GLY A 503 8.17 21.40 -7.26
C GLY A 503 7.61 22.81 -7.14
N ILE A 504 7.07 23.33 -8.24
CA ILE A 504 6.54 24.70 -8.34
C ILE A 504 5.42 24.95 -7.34
N CYS A 505 4.50 23.99 -7.14
CA CYS A 505 3.41 24.17 -6.18
C CYS A 505 3.87 24.02 -4.71
N GLY A 506 5.12 23.62 -4.46
CA GLY A 506 5.68 23.48 -3.11
C GLY A 506 5.25 22.20 -2.39
N LEU A 507 5.00 21.11 -3.13
CA LEU A 507 4.57 19.82 -2.58
C LEU A 507 5.72 19.07 -1.88
N LEU A 508 6.98 19.34 -2.23
CA LEU A 508 8.14 18.68 -1.62
C LEU A 508 8.23 18.88 -0.10
N ALA A 509 7.85 20.06 0.41
CA ALA A 509 7.90 20.37 1.83
C ALA A 509 6.95 19.49 2.69
N PRO A 510 5.63 19.43 2.41
CA PRO A 510 4.73 18.55 3.15
C PRO A 510 5.09 17.05 2.95
N VAL A 511 5.51 16.63 1.75
CA VAL A 511 5.96 15.25 1.52
C VAL A 511 7.20 14.91 2.37
N LEU A 512 8.17 15.83 2.47
CA LEU A 512 9.33 15.68 3.35
C LEU A 512 8.92 15.65 4.83
N GLN A 513 7.93 16.44 5.24
CA GLN A 513 7.42 16.44 6.60
C GLN A 513 6.82 15.09 7.01
N CYS A 514 6.18 14.36 6.08
CA CYS A 514 5.74 12.99 6.32
C CYS A 514 6.87 12.01 6.67
N SER A 515 8.14 12.36 6.39
CA SER A 515 9.31 11.51 6.67
C SER A 515 9.93 11.76 8.06
N PHE A 516 9.62 12.90 8.70
CA PHE A 516 10.15 13.25 10.02
C PHE A 516 9.25 12.71 11.13
N ASN A 517 9.80 11.89 12.03
CA ASN A 517 9.12 11.19 13.14
C ASN A 517 8.53 12.13 14.23
N LYS A 518 7.63 13.08 13.89
CA LYS A 518 6.95 13.93 14.88
C LYS A 518 5.48 13.56 15.13
N THR A 519 4.97 12.51 14.50
CA THR A 519 3.54 12.16 14.52
C THR A 519 3.32 10.87 15.29
N THR A 520 2.45 10.89 16.31
CA THR A 520 2.24 9.80 17.29
C THR A 520 1.63 8.48 16.73
N LEU A 521 1.51 8.32 15.42
CA LEU A 521 1.13 7.05 14.77
C LEU A 521 2.19 6.66 13.73
N ASP A 522 3.29 6.08 14.20
CA ASP A 522 4.33 5.48 13.34
C ASP A 522 3.81 4.18 12.71
N ASN A 523 3.09 4.27 11.59
CA ASN A 523 3.03 3.17 10.64
C ASN A 523 4.30 3.24 9.78
N VAL A 524 5.18 2.23 9.91
CA VAL A 524 6.41 2.05 9.12
C VAL A 524 6.16 2.32 7.62
N LEU A 525 4.99 1.94 7.12
CA LEU A 525 4.54 2.14 5.75
C LEU A 525 4.46 3.62 5.33
N GLY A 526 4.01 4.53 6.20
CA GLY A 526 3.87 5.96 5.85
C GLY A 526 5.23 6.58 5.52
N LYS A 527 6.26 6.24 6.31
CA LYS A 527 7.64 6.67 6.09
C LYS A 527 8.19 6.09 4.79
N GLU A 528 7.99 4.80 4.54
CA GLU A 528 8.42 4.16 3.28
C GLU A 528 7.79 4.84 2.06
N TRP A 529 6.48 5.12 2.09
CA TRP A 529 5.80 5.84 1.02
C TRP A 529 6.31 7.26 0.84
N SER A 530 6.61 7.98 1.94
CA SER A 530 7.18 9.34 1.84
C SER A 530 8.56 9.31 1.17
N VAL A 531 9.42 8.35 1.52
CA VAL A 531 10.76 8.19 0.94
C VAL A 531 10.67 7.81 -0.53
N ILE A 532 9.78 6.88 -0.88
CA ILE A 532 9.50 6.52 -2.28
C ILE A 532 9.04 7.76 -3.06
N CYS A 533 8.10 8.52 -2.51
CA CYS A 533 7.56 9.72 -3.14
C CYS A 533 8.64 10.79 -3.36
N ILE A 534 9.49 11.07 -2.37
CA ILE A 534 10.62 12.01 -2.49
C ILE A 534 11.58 11.55 -3.58
N LYS A 535 11.92 10.26 -3.59
CA LYS A 535 12.80 9.68 -4.61
C LYS A 535 12.19 9.87 -6.00
N THR A 536 10.91 9.54 -6.18
CA THR A 536 10.21 9.70 -7.45
C THR A 536 10.19 11.15 -7.93
N LEU A 537 9.92 12.10 -7.03
CA LEU A 537 9.87 13.53 -7.35
C LEU A 537 11.24 14.08 -7.76
N THR A 538 12.33 13.56 -7.19
CA THR A 538 13.69 14.07 -7.41
C THR A 538 14.48 13.30 -8.48
N GLU A 539 14.06 12.07 -8.79
CA GLU A 539 14.69 11.24 -9.82
C GLU A 539 14.54 11.90 -11.20
N ASN A 540 15.69 12.19 -11.81
CA ASN A 540 15.80 12.87 -13.12
C ASN A 540 15.13 14.26 -13.19
N CYS A 541 14.93 14.95 -12.06
CA CYS A 541 14.39 16.32 -12.03
C CYS A 541 15.33 17.25 -11.22
N LEU A 542 16.12 18.07 -11.93
CA LEU A 542 17.11 18.97 -11.34
C LEU A 542 16.47 20.08 -10.50
N GLU A 543 15.32 20.58 -10.92
CA GLU A 543 14.53 21.61 -10.24
C GLU A 543 14.15 21.12 -8.83
N ASN A 544 13.59 19.92 -8.74
CA ASN A 544 13.20 19.33 -7.46
C ASN A 544 14.40 18.99 -6.58
N GLN A 545 15.53 18.60 -7.17
CA GLN A 545 16.78 18.40 -6.41
C GLN A 545 17.27 19.71 -5.78
N LYS A 546 17.22 20.83 -6.52
CA LYS A 546 17.56 22.15 -5.98
C LYS A 546 16.62 22.56 -4.85
N ILE A 547 15.31 22.43 -5.05
CA ILE A 547 14.30 22.74 -4.03
C ILE A 547 14.52 21.90 -2.77
N LEU A 548 14.81 20.61 -2.92
CA LEU A 548 15.10 19.73 -1.78
C LEU A 548 16.35 20.16 -1.02
N MET A 549 17.42 20.57 -1.72
CA MET A 549 18.64 21.09 -1.10
C MET A 549 18.36 22.41 -0.37
N GLU A 550 17.60 23.33 -0.95
CA GLU A 550 17.20 24.58 -0.29
C GLU A 550 16.37 24.33 0.99
N ILE A 551 15.44 23.37 0.96
CA ILE A 551 14.67 22.97 2.15
C ILE A 551 15.60 22.38 3.21
N LYS A 552 16.54 21.52 2.80
CA LYS A 552 17.54 20.93 3.69
C LYS A 552 18.43 22.00 4.33
N ASP A 553 18.87 22.99 3.56
CA ASP A 553 19.70 24.08 4.05
C ASP A 553 18.93 24.98 5.03
N LYS A 554 17.65 25.28 4.75
CA LYS A 554 16.76 25.97 5.69
C LYS A 554 16.56 25.18 6.99
N LEU A 555 16.35 23.87 6.90
CA LEU A 555 16.20 23.00 8.06
C LEU A 555 17.50 22.94 8.87
N ASN A 556 18.64 22.75 8.22
CA ASN A 556 19.96 22.76 8.85
C ASN A 556 20.21 24.11 9.55
N ASN A 557 19.89 25.23 8.90
CA ASN A 557 20.01 26.56 9.51
C ASN A 557 19.08 26.69 10.73
N SER A 558 17.82 26.22 10.66
CA SER A 558 16.91 26.26 11.82
C SER A 558 17.35 25.36 13.00
N VAL A 559 18.02 24.25 12.72
CA VAL A 559 18.63 23.36 13.74
C VAL A 559 19.94 23.94 14.27
N LEU A 560 20.70 24.66 13.43
CA LEU A 560 21.86 25.43 13.86
C LEU A 560 21.44 26.61 14.75
N GLU A 561 20.28 27.22 14.49
CA GLU A 561 19.70 28.29 15.30
C GLU A 561 19.21 27.83 16.68
N SER A 562 18.85 26.56 16.87
CA SER A 562 18.37 26.06 18.17
C SER A 562 19.49 25.77 19.18
N THR A 563 20.77 25.92 18.79
CA THR A 563 21.93 25.83 19.70
C THR A 563 22.97 26.89 19.29
N MET A 564 22.84 28.09 19.87
CA MET A 564 23.76 29.21 19.64
C MET A 564 25.17 28.87 20.13
N VAL A 565 26.18 29.10 19.29
CA VAL A 565 27.60 29.15 19.68
C VAL A 565 28.00 30.61 19.62
N LEU A 566 28.53 31.14 20.73
CA LEU A 566 28.95 32.53 20.84
C LEU A 566 30.39 32.72 20.35
N THR A 567 30.74 33.92 19.92
CA THR A 567 32.10 34.27 19.50
C THR A 567 33.00 34.42 20.73
N ILE A 568 34.18 33.78 20.74
CA ILE A 568 35.14 33.92 21.85
C ILE A 568 36.04 35.14 21.65
N SER A 569 36.17 35.94 22.71
CA SER A 569 37.10 37.06 22.74
C SER A 569 38.55 36.61 22.77
N THR A 570 39.44 37.49 22.33
CA THR A 570 40.89 37.23 22.39
C THR A 570 41.36 36.95 23.82
N LEU A 571 40.83 37.68 24.81
CA LEU A 571 41.18 37.55 26.21
C LEU A 571 40.78 36.18 26.77
N ALA A 572 39.52 35.78 26.57
CA ALA A 572 39.02 34.47 27.01
C ALA A 572 39.79 33.31 26.35
N TYR A 573 40.07 33.43 25.06
CA TYR A 573 40.87 32.43 24.34
C TYR A 573 42.29 32.32 24.92
N CYS A 574 42.99 33.44 25.08
CA CYS A 574 44.36 33.46 25.60
C CYS A 574 44.44 32.90 27.03
N LYS A 575 43.47 33.22 27.91
CA LYS A 575 43.43 32.63 29.26
C LYS A 575 43.29 31.12 29.24
N ALA A 576 42.34 30.60 28.46
CA ALA A 576 42.13 29.16 28.36
C ALA A 576 43.39 28.44 27.83
N VAL A 577 44.06 29.02 26.83
CA VAL A 577 45.32 28.51 26.28
C VAL A 577 46.45 28.56 27.31
N LEU A 578 46.66 29.69 27.99
CA LEU A 578 47.69 29.84 29.01
C LEU A 578 47.47 28.89 30.20
N HIS A 579 46.21 28.59 30.53
CA HIS A 579 45.86 27.59 31.53
C HIS A 579 46.39 26.20 31.13
N CYS A 580 46.17 25.78 29.88
CA CYS A 580 46.72 24.52 29.36
C CYS A 580 48.26 24.50 29.36
N VAL A 581 48.88 25.62 28.97
CA VAL A 581 50.35 25.73 28.89
C VAL A 581 51.00 25.66 30.28
N LYS A 582 50.35 26.20 31.32
CA LYS A 582 50.83 26.10 32.71
C LYS A 582 50.76 24.65 33.23
N TYR A 583 49.72 23.90 32.88
CA TYR A 583 49.46 22.56 33.39
C TYR A 583 49.32 21.50 32.28
N PRO A 584 50.37 21.24 31.48
CA PRO A 584 50.28 20.35 30.32
C PRO A 584 50.15 18.86 30.69
N HIS A 585 50.39 18.51 31.96
CA HIS A 585 50.37 17.13 32.47
C HIS A 585 49.04 16.73 33.12
N CYS A 586 48.07 17.66 33.20
CA CYS A 586 46.80 17.48 33.89
C CYS A 586 45.60 17.88 33.01
N PRO A 587 44.41 17.33 33.28
CA PRO A 587 43.18 17.79 32.65
C PRO A 587 42.75 19.13 33.27
N ILE A 588 42.75 20.19 32.47
CA ILE A 588 42.36 21.53 32.93
C ILE A 588 40.89 21.81 32.62
N LYS A 589 40.21 22.52 33.53
CA LYS A 589 38.79 22.90 33.36
C LYS A 589 38.57 24.33 33.81
N GLY A 590 37.62 25.03 33.17
CA GLY A 590 37.20 26.36 33.60
C GLY A 590 35.85 26.79 33.03
N PHE A 591 35.33 27.90 33.54
CA PHE A 591 34.03 28.44 33.11
C PHE A 591 34.19 29.56 32.09
N LEU A 592 33.22 29.67 31.20
CA LEU A 592 33.14 30.70 30.17
C LEU A 592 32.04 31.69 30.54
N ILE A 593 32.34 32.98 30.44
CA ILE A 593 31.43 34.08 30.75
C ILE A 593 31.15 34.87 29.48
N SER A 594 29.87 35.17 29.22
CA SER A 594 29.44 36.05 28.14
C SER A 594 28.80 37.34 28.66
N ASP A 595 28.84 38.38 27.83
CA ASP A 595 28.20 39.68 28.07
C ASP A 595 26.65 39.62 28.05
N GLY A 596 26.09 38.52 27.55
CA GLY A 596 24.66 38.28 27.54
C GLY A 596 24.30 36.88 27.04
N SER A 597 23.00 36.64 26.87
CA SER A 597 22.45 35.37 26.37
C SER A 597 22.00 35.44 24.90
N SER A 598 22.32 36.54 24.21
CA SER A 598 21.83 36.83 22.86
C SER A 598 22.71 36.20 21.76
N LYS A 599 22.23 36.19 20.52
CA LYS A 599 22.96 35.67 19.34
C LYS A 599 24.24 36.46 19.05
N ASP A 600 24.23 37.76 19.38
CA ASP A 600 25.33 38.70 19.14
C ASP A 600 26.27 38.81 20.35
N SER A 601 25.98 38.09 21.43
CA SER A 601 26.80 38.07 22.64
C SER A 601 28.16 37.40 22.39
N THR A 602 29.18 37.88 23.10
CA THR A 602 30.54 37.34 23.02
C THR A 602 30.95 36.73 24.35
N ILE A 603 31.80 35.69 24.30
CA ILE A 603 32.47 35.18 25.49
C ILE A 603 33.59 36.15 25.83
N ILE A 604 33.31 37.00 26.81
CA ILE A 604 34.20 38.07 27.27
C ILE A 604 35.35 37.55 28.12
N ASP A 605 35.16 36.47 28.88
CA ASP A 605 36.18 35.97 29.79
C ASP A 605 36.12 34.44 29.99
N ALA A 606 37.26 33.87 30.38
CA ALA A 606 37.42 32.47 30.76
C ALA A 606 38.05 32.40 32.15
N ILE A 607 37.34 31.83 33.12
CA ILE A 607 37.80 31.68 34.50
C ILE A 607 38.38 30.28 34.71
N PRO A 608 39.70 30.14 34.95
CA PRO A 608 40.33 28.86 35.25
C PRO A 608 39.90 28.31 36.62
N ILE A 609 39.53 27.02 36.69
CA ILE A 609 39.02 26.40 37.92
C ILE A 609 39.94 25.33 38.49
N SER A 610 40.27 24.31 37.70
CA SER A 610 41.03 23.15 38.20
C SER A 610 42.21 22.80 37.32
N HIS A 611 43.27 22.33 37.97
CA HIS A 611 44.47 21.75 37.38
C HIS A 611 44.83 20.37 37.96
N ASP A 612 44.00 19.81 38.84
CA ASP A 612 44.22 18.45 39.39
C ASP A 612 43.46 17.34 38.61
N ILE A 613 44.01 16.12 38.64
CA ILE A 613 43.44 14.93 37.97
C ILE A 613 42.12 14.48 38.63
N PRO A 614 42.05 14.26 39.97
CA PRO A 614 40.79 14.03 40.66
C PRO A 614 39.93 15.29 40.65
N THR A 615 38.86 15.27 39.85
CA THR A 615 37.91 16.38 39.80
C THR A 615 36.93 16.28 40.97
N PHE A 616 37.18 17.01 42.07
CA PHE A 616 36.27 17.05 43.22
C PHE A 616 35.08 17.98 42.96
N ALA A 617 33.85 17.47 43.13
CA ALA A 617 32.62 18.23 42.87
C ALA A 617 32.53 19.54 43.67
N GLY A 618 33.03 19.55 44.93
CA GLY A 618 32.95 20.72 45.81
C GLY A 618 33.70 21.95 45.28
N ILE A 619 34.75 21.77 44.49
CA ILE A 619 35.50 22.85 43.84
C ILE A 619 34.63 23.55 42.80
N PHE A 620 33.89 22.78 41.99
CA PHE A 620 32.96 23.31 40.99
C PHE A 620 31.75 23.97 41.62
N GLU A 621 31.19 23.39 42.68
CA GLU A 621 30.03 23.97 43.38
C GLU A 621 30.39 25.32 44.02
N SER A 622 31.55 25.40 44.70
CA SER A 622 32.02 26.62 45.35
C SER A 622 32.41 27.71 44.34
N SER A 623 33.12 27.34 43.28
CA SER A 623 33.49 28.29 42.23
C SER A 623 32.28 28.78 41.44
N LEU A 624 31.31 27.91 41.15
CA LEU A 624 30.09 28.31 40.46
C LEU A 624 29.29 29.32 41.29
N LEU A 625 29.18 29.14 42.61
CA LEU A 625 28.54 30.13 43.50
C LEU A 625 29.23 31.51 43.43
N PHE A 626 30.56 31.54 43.44
CA PHE A 626 31.33 32.77 43.30
C PHE A 626 31.10 33.43 41.93
N ILE A 627 31.19 32.65 40.86
CA ILE A 627 31.07 33.15 39.47
C ILE A 627 29.65 33.62 39.18
N GLU A 628 28.64 32.90 39.65
CA GLU A 628 27.25 33.34 39.52
C GLU A 628 27.02 34.68 40.19
N ARG A 629 27.61 34.90 41.37
CA ARG A 629 27.52 36.20 42.04
C ARG A 629 28.20 37.28 41.20
N TYR A 630 29.41 37.02 40.73
CA TYR A 630 30.16 37.93 39.86
C TYR A 630 29.40 38.27 38.56
N CYS A 631 28.78 37.27 37.93
CA CYS A 631 27.97 37.45 36.73
C CYS A 631 26.74 38.31 37.01
N ASN A 632 26.01 38.04 38.09
CA ASN A 632 24.83 38.83 38.47
C ASN A 632 25.18 40.30 38.77
N ASP A 633 26.32 40.55 39.42
CA ASP A 633 26.74 41.92 39.79
C ASP A 633 27.17 42.76 38.56
N ASN A 634 27.61 42.12 37.47
CA ASN A 634 28.08 42.80 36.25
C ASN A 634 27.15 42.64 35.04
N GLY A 635 26.02 41.92 35.17
CA GLY A 635 25.10 41.66 34.06
C GLY A 635 25.60 40.60 33.06
N TYR A 636 26.53 39.75 33.47
CA TYR A 636 27.07 38.68 32.63
C TYR A 636 26.33 37.36 32.79
N VAL A 637 26.58 36.42 31.89
CA VAL A 637 25.94 35.10 31.86
C VAL A 637 26.99 34.01 31.76
N ILE A 638 26.75 32.85 32.38
CA ILE A 638 27.63 31.69 32.25
C ILE A 638 27.33 31.03 30.90
N ALA A 639 28.26 31.18 29.95
CA ALA A 639 28.13 30.67 28.58
C ALA A 639 28.45 29.17 28.47
N GLY A 640 29.20 28.60 29.43
CA GLY A 640 29.59 27.20 29.35
C GLY A 640 30.83 26.85 30.13
N VAL A 641 31.44 25.72 29.74
CA VAL A 641 32.65 25.18 30.35
C VAL A 641 33.67 24.93 29.25
N TYR A 642 34.92 25.35 29.47
CA TYR A 642 36.04 24.91 28.65
C TYR A 642 36.84 23.83 29.36
N PHE A 643 37.43 22.91 28.59
CA PHE A 643 38.30 21.88 29.13
C PHE A 643 39.35 21.42 28.13
N ALA A 644 40.45 20.87 28.64
CA ALA A 644 41.44 20.17 27.84
C ALA A 644 41.74 18.80 28.49
N ASN A 645 41.87 17.76 27.66
CA ASN A 645 42.18 16.43 28.15
C ASN A 645 43.63 16.31 28.60
N GLN A 646 43.94 15.30 29.41
CA GLN A 646 45.32 15.04 29.83
C GLN A 646 46.19 14.47 28.69
N MET A 647 45.62 13.58 27.88
CA MET A 647 46.35 12.83 26.86
C MET A 647 46.19 13.45 25.48
N LEU A 648 47.28 13.60 24.73
CA LEU A 648 47.27 14.16 23.35
C LEU A 648 46.36 13.40 22.38
N ASN A 649 46.26 12.08 22.55
CA ASN A 649 45.47 11.22 21.68
C ASN A 649 43.99 11.14 22.08
N ASP A 650 43.63 11.69 23.25
CA ASP A 650 42.26 11.61 23.74
C ASP A 650 41.45 12.81 23.26
N LYS A 651 40.61 12.57 22.25
CA LYS A 651 39.66 13.55 21.71
C LYS A 651 38.23 13.33 22.21
N LYS A 652 38.03 12.46 23.21
CA LYS A 652 36.68 12.22 23.77
C LYS A 652 36.27 13.38 24.68
N LEU A 653 34.97 13.60 24.79
CA LEU A 653 34.39 14.49 25.79
C LEU A 653 34.58 13.90 27.19
N ASP A 654 35.05 14.70 28.15
CA ASP A 654 35.16 14.31 29.54
C ASP A 654 33.74 14.11 30.13
N PRO A 655 33.39 12.91 30.64
CA PRO A 655 32.11 12.65 31.28
C PRO A 655 31.79 13.58 32.46
N CYS A 656 32.82 14.09 33.15
CA CYS A 656 32.65 15.05 34.23
C CYS A 656 32.15 16.40 33.71
N VAL A 657 32.74 16.88 32.60
CA VAL A 657 32.36 18.15 31.95
C VAL A 657 30.94 18.06 31.38
N ILE A 658 30.57 16.91 30.80
CA ILE A 658 29.19 16.67 30.33
C ILE A 658 28.19 16.87 31.49
N LYS A 659 28.41 16.18 32.61
CA LYS A 659 27.52 16.29 33.79
C LYS A 659 27.49 17.71 34.36
N LEU A 660 28.62 18.41 34.34
CA LEU A 660 28.72 19.79 34.83
C LEU A 660 27.88 20.74 33.96
N VAL A 661 28.01 20.65 32.64
CA VAL A 661 27.22 21.50 31.72
C VAL A 661 25.75 21.13 31.75
N GLU A 662 25.38 19.85 31.86
CA GLU A 662 23.98 19.44 32.04
C GLU A 662 23.34 20.09 33.29
N LYS A 663 24.09 20.22 34.40
CA LYS A 663 23.61 20.94 35.59
C LYS A 663 23.49 22.45 35.34
N ILE A 664 24.44 23.06 34.64
CA ILE A 664 24.42 24.49 34.31
C ILE A 664 23.28 24.82 33.35
N GLN A 665 22.97 23.92 32.40
CA GLN A 665 21.89 24.05 31.43
C GLN A 665 20.50 24.17 32.05
N ILE A 666 20.33 23.76 33.32
CA ILE A 666 19.08 23.96 34.07
C ILE A 666 18.78 25.45 34.22
N LYS A 667 19.80 26.28 34.48
CA LYS A 667 19.69 27.72 34.68
C LYS A 667 20.05 28.52 33.43
N TYR A 668 21.02 28.04 32.65
CA TYR A 668 21.53 28.68 31.45
C TYR A 668 21.34 27.73 30.25
N PRO A 669 20.15 27.68 29.63
CA PRO A 669 19.80 26.66 28.64
C PRO A 669 20.66 26.66 27.37
N ASN A 670 21.38 27.75 27.10
CA ASN A 670 22.29 27.88 25.97
C ASN A 670 23.74 27.51 26.32
N ALA A 671 24.02 27.05 27.54
CA ALA A 671 25.37 26.71 27.96
C ALA A 671 25.92 25.50 27.17
N TYR A 672 27.18 25.58 26.74
CA TYR A 672 27.82 24.54 25.93
C TYR A 672 29.27 24.28 26.35
N ILE A 673 29.91 23.30 25.70
CA ILE A 673 31.27 22.88 26.03
C ILE A 673 32.25 23.40 24.98
N ILE A 674 33.40 23.94 25.39
CA ILE A 674 34.54 24.19 24.51
C ILE A 674 35.67 23.23 24.85
N GLN A 675 36.07 22.38 23.90
CA GLN A 675 37.23 21.52 24.05
C GLN A 675 38.45 22.18 23.40
N LEU A 676 39.57 22.21 24.12
CA LEU A 676 40.87 22.60 23.56
C LEU A 676 41.61 21.35 23.06
N ASP A 677 42.00 21.36 21.79
CA ASP A 677 42.80 20.31 21.16
C ASP A 677 44.29 20.52 21.47
N ASN A 678 44.83 19.65 22.32
CA ASN A 678 46.21 19.73 22.76
C ASN A 678 47.25 19.58 21.64
N THR A 679 46.87 18.96 20.53
CA THR A 679 47.77 18.75 19.39
C THR A 679 48.07 20.04 18.61
N LYS A 680 47.29 21.10 18.85
CA LYS A 680 47.39 22.39 18.16
C LYS A 680 48.11 23.47 18.97
N PHE A 681 48.62 23.15 20.16
CA PHE A 681 49.46 24.06 20.93
C PHE A 681 50.87 24.09 20.34
N SER A 682 51.17 25.10 19.54
CA SER A 682 52.52 25.41 19.08
C SER A 682 52.77 26.92 19.13
N LEU A 683 54.04 27.31 19.25
CA LEU A 683 54.47 28.72 19.25
C LEU A 683 54.06 29.44 17.95
N GLU A 684 53.97 28.70 16.84
CA GLU A 684 53.60 29.20 15.51
C GLU A 684 52.31 28.53 15.02
N SER A 685 51.32 28.37 15.90
CA SER A 685 50.08 27.71 15.50
C SER A 685 49.31 28.57 14.50
N SER A 686 49.16 28.06 13.28
CA SER A 686 48.35 28.68 12.23
C SER A 686 46.85 28.42 12.38
N THR A 687 46.46 27.58 13.35
CA THR A 687 45.09 27.12 13.52
C THR A 687 44.61 27.26 14.95
N LYS A 688 43.38 27.72 15.14
CA LYS A 688 42.72 27.74 16.46
C LYS A 688 42.63 26.34 17.07
N CYS A 689 42.83 26.24 18.38
CA CYS A 689 42.78 24.98 19.13
C CYS A 689 41.41 24.66 19.73
N VAL A 690 40.39 25.51 19.55
CA VAL A 690 39.08 25.37 20.20
C VAL A 690 38.03 24.72 19.30
N MET A 691 37.22 23.82 19.87
CA MET A 691 36.04 23.20 19.26
C MET A 691 34.85 23.28 20.20
N ALA A 692 33.67 23.65 19.68
CA ALA A 692 32.44 23.73 20.46
C ALA A 692 31.68 22.40 20.40
N TYR A 693 31.03 22.03 21.50
CA TYR A 693 30.11 20.90 21.56
C TYR A 693 28.78 21.37 22.13
N CYS A 694 27.73 21.27 21.33
CA CYS A 694 26.38 21.65 21.72
C CYS A 694 25.52 20.41 21.93
N TYR A 695 24.69 20.42 22.97
CA TYR A 695 23.76 19.33 23.24
C TYR A 695 22.53 19.44 22.34
N ASP A 696 22.33 18.46 21.47
CA ASP A 696 21.10 18.37 20.69
C ASP A 696 20.02 17.62 21.48
N LYS A 697 18.96 18.33 21.86
CA LYS A 697 17.81 17.79 22.61
C LYS A 697 17.07 16.70 21.84
N ASP A 698 17.08 16.76 20.51
CA ASP A 698 16.34 15.81 19.67
C ASP A 698 17.09 14.48 19.53
N SER A 699 18.40 14.52 19.28
CA SER A 699 19.22 13.31 19.17
C SER A 699 19.78 12.81 20.50
N LYS A 700 19.67 13.57 21.59
CA LYS A 700 20.31 13.31 22.90
C LYS A 700 21.81 13.05 22.79
N VAL A 701 22.48 13.74 21.86
CA VAL A 701 23.91 13.57 21.54
C VAL A 701 24.57 14.93 21.45
N TRP A 702 25.80 15.03 21.94
CA TRP A 702 26.66 16.19 21.80
C TRP A 702 27.23 16.25 20.38
N LYS A 703 26.95 17.35 19.67
CA LYS A 703 27.44 17.58 18.30
C LYS A 703 28.57 18.60 18.31
N ASP A 704 29.63 18.30 17.58
CA ASP A 704 30.74 19.22 17.36
C ASP A 704 30.32 20.34 16.39
N LYS A 705 30.72 21.55 16.74
CA LYS A 705 30.58 22.75 15.92
C LYS A 705 31.89 23.53 15.96
N GLU A 706 32.17 24.24 14.88
CA GLU A 706 33.32 25.13 14.84
C GLU A 706 33.09 26.29 15.80
N GLN A 707 34.07 26.55 16.68
CA GLN A 707 34.01 27.67 17.63
C GLN A 707 34.47 28.97 16.94
N PRO A 708 33.60 29.99 16.82
CA PRO A 708 33.99 31.30 16.29
C PRO A 708 34.86 32.06 17.29
N VAL A 709 35.84 32.80 16.77
CA VAL A 709 36.80 33.65 17.49
C VAL A 709 36.73 35.03 16.85
N GLU A 710 36.72 36.10 17.65
CA GLU A 710 36.52 37.49 17.19
C GLU A 710 37.42 37.85 16.00
N ASP A 711 38.74 37.70 16.18
CA ASP A 711 39.73 37.81 15.12
C ASP A 711 40.78 36.72 15.32
N VAL A 712 40.73 35.71 14.45
CA VAL A 712 41.60 34.53 14.51
C VAL A 712 43.08 34.93 14.42
N LEU A 713 43.44 35.88 13.54
CA LEU A 713 44.84 36.20 13.29
C LEU A 713 45.46 36.96 14.45
N SER A 714 44.79 38.01 14.95
CA SER A 714 45.29 38.75 16.12
C SER A 714 45.25 37.90 17.39
N THR A 715 44.21 37.09 17.59
CA THR A 715 44.10 36.20 18.75
C THR A 715 45.26 35.21 18.80
N LEU A 716 45.58 34.56 17.67
CA LEU A 716 46.70 33.62 17.60
C LEU A 716 48.04 34.33 17.82
N ARG A 717 48.23 35.52 17.25
CA ARG A 717 49.44 36.34 17.45
C ARG A 717 49.64 36.71 18.93
N VAL A 718 48.58 37.16 19.61
CA VAL A 718 48.61 37.51 21.04
C VAL A 718 48.86 36.28 21.89
N ALA A 719 48.20 35.15 21.61
CA ALA A 719 48.41 33.90 22.32
C ALA A 719 49.86 33.40 22.19
N SER A 720 50.40 33.36 20.97
CA SER A 720 51.81 33.01 20.71
C SER A 720 52.77 33.92 21.47
N LYS A 721 52.51 35.24 21.46
CA LYS A 721 53.37 36.19 22.18
C LYS A 721 53.26 36.03 23.69
N ALA A 722 52.08 35.77 24.22
CA ALA A 722 51.86 35.53 25.64
C ALA A 722 52.60 34.28 26.13
N ILE A 723 52.63 33.22 25.31
CA ILE A 723 53.41 32.00 25.58
C ILE A 723 54.91 32.29 25.55
N ASP A 724 55.39 33.01 24.52
CA ASP A 724 56.80 33.41 24.37
C ASP A 724 57.31 34.22 25.58
N VAL A 725 56.48 35.15 26.08
CA VAL A 725 56.79 35.99 27.26
C VAL A 725 56.53 35.26 28.60
N LYS A 726 56.11 33.99 28.56
CA LYS A 726 55.81 33.16 29.73
C LYS A 726 54.73 33.74 30.66
N MET A 727 53.69 34.30 30.06
CA MET A 727 52.54 34.84 30.79
C MET A 727 51.70 33.76 31.46
N ASP A 728 51.87 32.49 31.08
CA ASP A 728 51.30 31.31 31.73
C ASP A 728 51.65 31.27 33.23
N ARG A 729 52.81 31.79 33.63
CA ARG A 729 53.21 31.86 35.05
C ARG A 729 52.34 32.80 35.89
N GLN A 730 51.60 33.71 35.26
CA GLN A 730 50.73 34.68 35.94
C GLN A 730 49.30 34.17 36.10
N ILE A 731 48.91 33.12 35.37
CA ILE A 731 47.55 32.60 35.44
C ILE A 731 47.36 31.86 36.77
N SER A 732 46.28 32.16 37.47
CA SER A 732 45.84 31.50 38.69
C SER A 732 44.47 30.90 38.46
N ASP A 733 44.27 29.66 38.87
CA ASP A 733 42.96 29.02 38.87
C ASP A 733 42.32 29.03 40.26
N PHE A 734 41.11 28.48 40.36
CA PHE A 734 40.39 28.45 41.62
C PHE A 734 41.08 27.60 42.68
N GLU A 735 41.77 26.51 42.30
CA GLU A 735 42.58 25.72 43.22
C GLU A 735 43.74 26.56 43.80
N ASN A 736 44.49 27.30 42.97
CA ASN A 736 45.50 28.24 43.46
C ASN A 736 44.90 29.35 44.36
N PHE A 737 43.70 29.83 44.03
CA PHE A 737 42.97 30.80 44.85
C PHE A 737 42.60 30.24 46.22
N LEU A 738 42.18 28.98 46.30
CA LEU A 738 41.89 28.30 47.57
C LEU A 738 43.16 28.11 48.42
N ASP A 739 44.30 27.84 47.79
CA ASP A 739 45.59 27.72 48.50
C ASP A 739 46.02 29.06 49.14
N ASN A 740 45.93 30.16 48.39
CA ASN A 740 46.25 31.49 48.92
C ASN A 740 45.52 32.64 48.19
N PRO A 741 44.35 33.08 48.71
CA PRO A 741 43.54 34.11 48.05
C PRO A 741 44.16 35.52 48.13
N LYS A 742 45.24 35.73 48.91
CA LYS A 742 45.95 37.01 48.95
C LYS A 742 46.90 37.19 47.77
N ILE A 743 47.40 36.09 47.20
CA ILE A 743 48.40 36.10 46.13
C ILE A 743 47.73 35.81 44.78
N HIS A 744 46.83 34.85 44.77
CA HIS A 744 46.18 34.37 43.56
C HIS A 744 44.88 35.13 43.33
N ASP A 745 44.74 35.75 42.17
CA ASP A 745 43.54 36.44 41.73
C ASP A 745 42.77 35.54 40.76
N ILE A 746 41.57 35.10 41.17
CA ILE A 746 40.71 34.23 40.37
C ILE A 746 40.27 34.91 39.05
N LEU A 747 40.08 36.23 39.05
CA LEU A 747 39.67 36.98 37.84
C LEU A 747 40.87 37.28 36.92
N ASN A 748 42.09 37.05 37.41
CA ASN A 748 43.33 37.24 36.67
C ASN A 748 43.48 38.66 36.06
N LEU A 749 43.07 39.71 36.78
CA LEU A 749 43.01 41.09 36.28
C LEU A 749 44.36 41.62 35.80
N LYS A 750 45.45 41.25 36.50
CA LYS A 750 46.81 41.61 36.08
C LYS A 750 47.17 41.00 34.72
N LEU A 751 46.80 39.73 34.51
CA LEU A 751 47.00 39.04 33.24
C LEU A 751 46.16 39.69 32.13
N ASN A 752 44.90 40.05 32.41
CA ASN A 752 44.00 40.74 31.47
C ASN A 752 44.65 42.02 30.94
N SER A 753 45.09 42.89 31.86
CA SER A 753 45.77 44.14 31.49
C SER A 753 47.07 43.91 30.70
N GLY A 754 47.73 42.77 30.90
CA GLY A 754 48.90 42.37 30.14
C GLY A 754 48.55 41.92 28.71
N LEU A 755 47.50 41.13 28.56
CA LEU A 755 47.02 40.64 27.26
C LEU A 755 46.44 41.77 26.40
N GLU A 756 45.66 42.68 26.99
CA GLU A 756 45.10 43.86 26.30
C GLU A 756 46.18 44.79 25.74
N LYS A 757 47.33 44.90 26.40
CA LYS A 757 48.49 45.65 25.88
C LYS A 757 49.05 45.02 24.61
N TYR A 758 49.02 43.71 24.46
CA TYR A 758 49.47 43.04 23.23
C TYR A 758 48.40 43.05 22.15
N LEU A 759 47.12 43.13 22.52
CA LEU A 759 46.02 43.29 21.58
C LEU A 759 46.02 44.66 20.89
N SER A 760 46.52 45.69 21.56
CA SER A 760 46.62 47.07 21.05
C SER A 760 47.85 47.34 20.17
N ILE A 761 48.72 46.33 19.95
CA ILE A 761 49.94 46.39 19.12
C ILE A 761 49.76 45.54 17.85
#